data_AF-A0A3M6XCZ9-F1
#
_entry.id   AF-A0A3M6XCZ9-F1
#
_cell.length_a   1.000
_cell.length_b   1.000
_cell.length_c   1.000
_cell.angle_alpha   90.00
_cell.angle_beta   90.00
_cell.angle_gamma   90.00
#
_symmetry.space_group_name_H-M   'P 1'
#
loop_
_entity.id
_entity.type
_entity.pdbx_description
1 polymer ?
#
loop_
_entity_poly.entity_id
_entity_poly.type
_entity_poly.pdbx_seq_one_letter_code
_entity_poly.pdbx_strand_id
1 'polypeptide(L)'
;MSAIAQAHRERRLPKQQLAILAICRFAEPLASTSLFPYLPEMIRSFSIPENEVGKWAGLAAAMFSLCQACMGIPWGRFSDIYGRKTAILLGLTSTMFTSLLWGFSTSLPMAIVARSLAGAGNGNVGIIRTVVAEMVPFKELQPRAFSIMPLVWNVGSIFGPTIGGALANPLDVKPGDVIEDPSLFQRFPYALPNLVSACFFAIGITNGLLFLEETLETKKGKRDYGRVVGEKITGLVKSHVLKVEEILHLRSSSLSSSAREETETEPLLKPQDDEEAAPNNEPAKSTSPPPGLKEIMTPQSALNLLVYFGLAMHTMAFDQLLPVYMSYPSINTGSPSDITPPSPSSSPLKFAGGFSLDHFRIGLISTCYGICGMLIQFFIFPPVARRLGVLYCLKWCACVFPLAYFIMPFTALLPTQETQIGVGFAVMMLKCVCGIFAYPCSTILITNSASSLRVLGTLNGFATSVAAIGRAAGPALGGSVFSYGVKRGFVIAPWWAMALVAVLAAIPVFWLREGEGFGGDEGDSDDEEERDGSETDAMDGGVQGGGKSGSAKGPPDQHPQENEDEANDEVGGLLTRTNTASSAGIADAGSASGLAPGSRRGSQSQMLSRKNSRGMRPMPQMAPSPLSSVAHIQQKPPGQQRPYPKPDKTGRIPFSYPKTGLQGETYYLQWGSLDSDKTPLICLHGGPGAAHNYLLPISLIWKDYGIPVIMYDQIGCGKSTHFSNKKGDEDFWTPELFMAELDNLKHHLGIQHFHLLGQSWGGMLGGQYAIERQPAGLRKLIISDSPSDMVQWVEVANRLRKDLPKDVRETLDRCEREGRTDSEEYEEAVNYFYSLHVCRITPFPQELVDSFANIKEDGTVYETMNGPSEFYVIGTLKHWSISEGLKKITAKTVPGGMLIMNGYFDEAQDETCVAFFQNPSCRTKWVRYALSSHMPMLEETEAYVRDLGTFLTSE
;
A
#
# COMPACT_ATOMS: atom_id res chain seq x y z
N MET A 1 -0.08 -29.58 10.19
CA MET A 1 -0.81 -28.34 10.57
C MET A 1 0.00 -27.05 10.42
N SER A 2 1.34 -27.03 10.57
CA SER A 2 2.15 -25.80 10.55
C SER A 2 2.25 -25.02 9.23
N ALA A 3 1.54 -25.41 8.17
CA ALA A 3 1.50 -24.68 6.90
C ALA A 3 0.33 -23.67 6.82
N ILE A 4 -0.82 -23.99 7.43
CA ILE A 4 -2.06 -23.21 7.30
C ILE A 4 -1.98 -21.90 8.10
N ALA A 5 -1.31 -21.92 9.27
CA ALA A 5 -1.09 -20.76 10.13
C ALA A 5 -0.17 -19.66 9.53
N GLN A 6 0.21 -19.76 8.25
CA GLN A 6 1.09 -18.79 7.57
C GLN A 6 0.35 -17.87 6.57
N ALA A 7 -0.97 -18.05 6.40
CA ALA A 7 -1.76 -17.38 5.35
C ALA A 7 -2.19 -15.93 5.68
N HIS A 8 -2.79 -15.66 6.86
CA HIS A 8 -3.34 -14.35 7.21
C HIS A 8 -2.29 -13.33 7.70
N ARG A 9 -1.27 -13.11 6.87
CA ARG A 9 -0.34 -11.99 7.00
C ARG A 9 -1.11 -10.69 6.68
N GLU A 10 -1.05 -9.68 7.56
CA GLU A 10 -1.62 -8.34 7.31
C GLU A 10 -1.26 -7.89 5.87
N ARG A 11 -2.25 -7.43 5.08
CA ARG A 11 -2.06 -7.01 3.67
C ARG A 11 -1.24 -5.71 3.59
N ARG A 12 0.08 -5.81 3.80
CA ARG A 12 1.04 -4.70 3.79
C ARG A 12 2.06 -4.82 2.66
N LEU A 13 2.41 -3.67 2.08
CA LEU A 13 3.51 -3.56 1.11
C LEU A 13 4.85 -3.82 1.81
N PRO A 14 5.72 -4.72 1.31
CA PRO A 14 7.05 -4.96 1.87
C PRO A 14 8.01 -3.83 1.48
N LYS A 15 7.83 -2.65 2.10
CA LYS A 15 8.49 -1.37 1.77
C LYS A 15 10.01 -1.51 1.60
N GLN A 16 10.68 -2.24 2.50
CA GLN A 16 12.13 -2.44 2.48
C GLN A 16 12.58 -3.25 1.25
N GLN A 17 11.96 -4.40 0.98
CA GLN A 17 12.31 -5.24 -0.18
C GLN A 17 11.98 -4.54 -1.51
N LEU A 18 10.87 -3.80 -1.58
CA LEU A 18 10.54 -2.98 -2.76
C LEU A 18 11.55 -1.83 -2.97
N ALA A 19 12.06 -1.21 -1.89
CA ALA A 19 13.12 -0.19 -1.98
C ALA A 19 14.47 -0.79 -2.39
N ILE A 20 14.85 -1.95 -1.86
CA ILE A 20 16.04 -2.72 -2.28
C ILE A 20 15.96 -3.02 -3.78
N LEU A 21 14.82 -3.55 -4.25
CA LEU A 21 14.57 -3.87 -5.65
C LEU A 21 14.60 -2.63 -6.56
N ALA A 22 14.10 -1.49 -6.08
CA ALA A 22 14.17 -0.22 -6.78
C ALA A 22 15.63 0.29 -6.93
N ILE A 23 16.45 0.18 -5.88
CA ILE A 23 17.90 0.50 -5.93
C ILE A 23 18.62 -0.44 -6.91
N CYS A 24 18.36 -1.74 -6.83
CA CYS A 24 18.92 -2.72 -7.78
C CYS A 24 18.58 -2.38 -9.23
N ARG A 25 17.39 -1.84 -9.50
CA ARG A 25 16.94 -1.49 -10.86
C ARG A 25 17.32 -0.08 -11.32
N PHE A 26 17.83 0.80 -10.46
CA PHE A 26 18.09 2.21 -10.78
C PHE A 26 19.24 2.45 -11.78
N ALA A 27 20.28 1.61 -11.76
CA ALA A 27 21.41 1.75 -12.68
C ALA A 27 21.04 1.54 -14.16
N GLU A 28 19.98 0.76 -14.43
CA GLU A 28 19.66 0.28 -15.76
C GLU A 28 18.96 1.33 -16.67
N PRO A 29 17.93 2.10 -16.23
CA PRO A 29 17.41 3.24 -17.00
C PRO A 29 18.43 4.36 -17.14
N LEU A 30 19.25 4.59 -16.10
CA LEU A 30 20.34 5.57 -16.11
C LEU A 30 21.31 5.28 -17.26
N ALA A 31 21.85 4.06 -17.34
CA ALA A 31 22.73 3.62 -18.41
C ALA A 31 22.02 3.52 -19.78
N SER A 32 20.73 3.18 -19.79
CA SER A 32 19.94 3.07 -21.03
C SER A 32 19.61 4.42 -21.67
N THR A 33 19.61 5.51 -20.89
CA THR A 33 19.29 6.86 -21.36
C THR A 33 20.50 7.77 -21.46
N SER A 34 21.59 7.49 -20.72
CA SER A 34 22.87 8.19 -20.86
C SER A 34 23.54 8.00 -22.22
N LEU A 35 23.20 6.95 -22.98
CA LEU A 35 23.76 6.72 -24.31
C LEU A 35 23.25 7.72 -25.38
N PHE A 36 22.04 8.26 -25.24
CA PHE A 36 21.41 9.03 -26.34
C PHE A 36 22.14 10.34 -26.72
N PRO A 37 22.67 11.16 -25.79
CA PRO A 37 23.37 12.39 -26.14
C PRO A 37 24.61 12.17 -27.01
N TYR A 38 25.42 11.15 -26.70
CA TYR A 38 26.73 10.93 -27.35
C TYR A 38 26.71 9.85 -28.45
N LEU A 39 25.64 9.06 -28.59
CA LEU A 39 25.53 7.99 -29.60
C LEU A 39 25.88 8.45 -31.03
N PRO A 40 25.41 9.60 -31.56
CA PRO A 40 25.77 10.03 -32.92
C PRO A 40 27.25 10.38 -33.06
N GLU A 41 27.84 11.01 -32.03
CA GLU A 41 29.25 11.40 -32.00
C GLU A 41 30.17 10.18 -31.91
N MET A 42 29.79 9.21 -31.08
CA MET A 42 30.48 7.92 -30.96
C MET A 42 30.47 7.14 -32.28
N ILE A 43 29.33 7.09 -32.97
CA ILE A 43 29.26 6.46 -34.30
C ILE A 43 30.12 7.21 -35.33
N ARG A 44 30.14 8.56 -35.30
CA ARG A 44 31.05 9.37 -36.14
C ARG A 44 32.52 9.08 -35.83
N SER A 45 32.88 8.88 -34.56
CA SER A 45 34.26 8.58 -34.12
C SER A 45 34.82 7.26 -34.68
N PHE A 46 33.97 6.33 -35.13
CA PHE A 46 34.37 5.11 -35.83
C PHE A 46 34.63 5.32 -37.34
N SER A 47 34.96 6.55 -37.76
CA SER A 47 35.20 6.95 -39.14
C SER A 47 34.06 6.63 -40.12
N ILE A 48 32.82 6.71 -39.63
CA ILE A 48 31.60 6.48 -40.43
C ILE A 48 31.17 7.78 -41.12
N PRO A 49 30.89 7.77 -42.45
CA PRO A 49 30.41 8.94 -43.18
C PRO A 49 29.15 9.56 -42.55
N GLU A 50 29.06 10.88 -42.50
CA GLU A 50 27.99 11.59 -41.77
C GLU A 50 26.57 11.23 -42.24
N ASN A 51 26.39 10.99 -43.54
CA ASN A 51 25.12 10.55 -44.12
C ASN A 51 24.69 9.15 -43.66
N GLU A 52 25.61 8.34 -43.13
CA GLU A 52 25.34 7.01 -42.57
C GLU A 52 25.25 7.00 -41.04
N VAL A 53 25.73 8.04 -40.33
CA VAL A 53 25.76 8.08 -38.84
C VAL A 53 24.38 7.80 -38.23
N GLY A 54 23.32 8.44 -38.74
CA GLY A 54 21.94 8.23 -38.25
C GLY A 54 21.42 6.80 -38.49
N LYS A 55 21.79 6.17 -39.61
CA LYS A 55 21.46 4.77 -39.96
C LYS A 55 22.11 3.80 -38.97
N TRP A 56 23.39 3.99 -38.66
CA TRP A 56 24.13 3.11 -37.74
C TRP A 56 23.77 3.35 -36.27
N ALA A 57 23.49 4.60 -35.87
CA ALA A 57 22.93 4.91 -34.55
C ALA A 57 21.56 4.25 -34.34
N GLY A 58 20.67 4.34 -35.35
CA GLY A 58 19.37 3.66 -35.35
C GLY A 58 19.50 2.13 -35.24
N LEU A 59 20.44 1.53 -35.97
CA LEU A 59 20.72 0.09 -35.87
C LEU A 59 21.25 -0.30 -34.48
N ALA A 60 22.17 0.48 -33.89
CA ALA A 60 22.71 0.25 -32.55
C ALA A 60 21.63 0.37 -31.44
N ALA A 61 20.61 1.20 -31.65
CA ALA A 61 19.44 1.24 -30.78
C ALA A 61 18.54 0.00 -30.99
N ALA A 62 18.27 -0.38 -32.24
CA ALA A 62 17.39 -1.49 -32.60
C ALA A 62 17.94 -2.87 -32.17
N MET A 63 19.24 -3.12 -32.32
CA MET A 63 19.87 -4.42 -31.99
C MET A 63 19.68 -4.83 -30.53
N PHE A 64 19.71 -3.87 -29.60
CA PHE A 64 19.39 -4.12 -28.19
C PHE A 64 17.97 -4.67 -28.02
N SER A 65 16.99 -4.04 -28.66
CA SER A 65 15.58 -4.46 -28.59
C SER A 65 15.35 -5.82 -29.27
N LEU A 66 16.06 -6.10 -30.38
CA LEU A 66 15.98 -7.37 -31.09
C LEU A 66 16.58 -8.52 -30.25
N CYS A 67 17.77 -8.34 -29.67
CA CYS A 67 18.37 -9.36 -28.81
C CYS A 67 17.59 -9.56 -27.51
N GLN A 68 17.01 -8.50 -26.94
CA GLN A 68 16.07 -8.60 -25.82
C GLN A 68 14.80 -9.36 -26.21
N ALA A 69 14.28 -9.17 -27.43
CA ALA A 69 13.12 -9.91 -27.93
C ALA A 69 13.39 -11.43 -27.98
N CYS A 70 14.56 -11.84 -28.45
CA CYS A 70 14.97 -13.25 -28.45
C CYS A 70 15.18 -13.82 -27.04
N MET A 71 15.76 -13.04 -26.12
CA MET A 71 16.22 -13.55 -24.82
C MET A 71 15.22 -13.41 -23.66
N GLY A 72 14.13 -12.63 -23.80
CA GLY A 72 13.14 -12.45 -22.74
C GLY A 72 12.50 -13.76 -22.24
N ILE A 73 12.11 -14.66 -23.15
CA ILE A 73 11.54 -15.96 -22.79
C ILE A 73 12.58 -16.91 -22.14
N PRO A 74 13.81 -17.09 -22.69
CA PRO A 74 14.91 -17.76 -21.99
C PRO A 74 15.17 -17.24 -20.56
N TRP A 75 15.20 -15.92 -20.36
CA TRP A 75 15.42 -15.33 -19.03
C TRP A 75 14.26 -15.59 -18.06
N GLY A 76 13.01 -15.55 -18.54
CA GLY A 76 11.85 -15.94 -17.75
C GLY A 76 11.99 -17.37 -17.22
N ARG A 77 12.22 -18.33 -18.13
CA ARG A 77 12.46 -19.75 -17.82
C ARG A 77 13.66 -19.97 -16.90
N PHE A 78 14.76 -19.25 -17.12
CA PHE A 78 15.92 -19.30 -16.23
C PHE A 78 15.54 -18.89 -14.80
N SER A 79 14.78 -17.80 -14.63
CA SER A 79 14.34 -17.36 -13.31
C SER A 79 13.38 -18.33 -12.63
N ASP A 80 12.51 -19.02 -13.38
CA ASP A 80 11.58 -20.04 -12.86
C ASP A 80 12.33 -21.31 -12.36
N ILE A 81 13.53 -21.59 -12.86
CA ILE A 81 14.34 -22.77 -12.50
C ILE A 81 15.40 -22.45 -11.43
N TYR A 82 16.09 -21.32 -11.56
CA TYR A 82 17.29 -21.00 -10.76
C TYR A 82 17.05 -20.01 -9.62
N GLY A 83 15.92 -19.29 -9.61
CA GLY A 83 15.58 -18.28 -8.60
C GLY A 83 15.58 -16.84 -9.16
N ARG A 84 14.74 -15.98 -8.60
CA ARG A 84 14.59 -14.58 -9.02
C ARG A 84 15.82 -13.76 -8.67
N LYS A 85 16.38 -13.93 -7.48
CA LYS A 85 17.54 -13.18 -6.98
C LYS A 85 18.77 -13.44 -7.85
N THR A 86 19.05 -14.71 -8.11
CA THR A 86 20.16 -15.14 -8.99
C THR A 86 20.02 -14.54 -10.39
N ALA A 87 18.81 -14.58 -10.97
CA ALA A 87 18.58 -14.08 -12.32
C ALA A 87 18.72 -12.55 -12.42
N ILE A 88 18.23 -11.79 -11.43
CA ILE A 88 18.42 -10.33 -11.36
C ILE A 88 19.90 -9.97 -11.22
N LEU A 89 20.63 -10.63 -10.31
CA LEU A 89 22.06 -10.34 -10.10
C LEU A 89 22.90 -10.67 -11.34
N LEU A 90 22.60 -11.77 -12.04
CA LEU A 90 23.28 -12.14 -13.29
C LEU A 90 22.96 -11.15 -14.42
N GLY A 91 21.70 -10.73 -14.58
CA GLY A 91 21.29 -9.75 -15.59
C GLY A 91 21.86 -8.35 -15.34
N LEU A 92 21.89 -7.88 -14.09
CA LEU A 92 22.57 -6.64 -13.70
C LEU A 92 24.09 -6.71 -13.97
N THR A 93 24.73 -7.83 -13.61
CA THR A 93 26.18 -8.04 -13.85
C THR A 93 26.49 -8.07 -15.35
N SER A 94 25.67 -8.76 -16.15
CA SER A 94 25.79 -8.78 -17.61
C SER A 94 25.60 -7.38 -18.22
N THR A 95 24.62 -6.61 -17.73
CA THR A 95 24.39 -5.23 -18.19
C THR A 95 25.58 -4.32 -17.81
N MET A 96 26.13 -4.46 -16.62
CA MET A 96 27.33 -3.71 -16.18
C MET A 96 28.54 -3.96 -17.10
N PHE A 97 28.88 -5.22 -17.37
CA PHE A 97 30.01 -5.55 -18.25
C PHE A 97 29.78 -5.11 -19.70
N THR A 98 28.54 -5.17 -20.20
CA THR A 98 28.23 -4.76 -21.58
C THR A 98 28.14 -3.24 -21.74
N SER A 99 27.74 -2.49 -20.70
CA SER A 99 27.90 -1.03 -20.64
C SER A 99 29.37 -0.62 -20.64
N LEU A 100 30.24 -1.31 -19.90
CA LEU A 100 31.69 -1.07 -19.97
C LEU A 100 32.24 -1.39 -21.37
N LEU A 101 31.88 -2.53 -21.96
CA LEU A 101 32.29 -2.90 -23.32
C LEU A 101 31.85 -1.87 -24.38
N TRP A 102 30.67 -1.27 -24.21
CA TRP A 102 30.20 -0.15 -25.01
C TRP A 102 31.08 1.10 -24.82
N GLY A 103 31.34 1.53 -23.59
CA GLY A 103 32.21 2.68 -23.31
C GLY A 103 33.67 2.53 -23.78
N PHE A 104 34.19 1.31 -23.82
CA PHE A 104 35.50 0.96 -24.36
C PHE A 104 35.48 0.51 -25.84
N SER A 105 34.36 0.69 -26.57
CA SER A 105 34.28 0.33 -27.99
C SER A 105 35.06 1.30 -28.87
N THR A 106 35.99 0.78 -29.69
CA THR A 106 36.82 1.54 -30.65
C THR A 106 36.36 1.38 -32.10
N SER A 107 35.34 0.57 -32.37
CA SER A 107 34.86 0.30 -33.72
C SER A 107 33.38 -0.04 -33.75
N LEU A 108 32.74 0.24 -34.89
CA LEU A 108 31.32 -0.02 -35.12
C LEU A 108 30.92 -1.50 -34.88
N PRO A 109 31.67 -2.53 -35.32
CA PRO A 109 31.33 -3.92 -35.03
C PRO A 109 31.37 -4.24 -33.52
N MET A 110 32.38 -3.74 -32.81
CA MET A 110 32.49 -3.90 -31.35
C MET A 110 31.33 -3.24 -30.61
N ALA A 111 30.93 -2.03 -31.04
CA ALA A 111 29.78 -1.32 -30.50
C ALA A 111 28.45 -2.06 -30.76
N ILE A 112 28.24 -2.60 -31.97
CA ILE A 112 27.06 -3.42 -32.30
C ILE A 112 27.02 -4.72 -31.49
N VAL A 113 28.16 -5.39 -31.30
CA VAL A 113 28.26 -6.58 -30.44
C VAL A 113 27.94 -6.22 -28.98
N ALA A 114 28.47 -5.10 -28.46
CA ALA A 114 28.17 -4.63 -27.11
C ALA A 114 26.66 -4.36 -26.90
N ARG A 115 25.98 -3.72 -27.86
CA ARG A 115 24.52 -3.52 -27.83
C ARG A 115 23.73 -4.81 -27.92
N SER A 116 24.19 -5.76 -28.72
CA SER A 116 23.56 -7.08 -28.89
C SER A 116 23.66 -7.90 -27.60
N LEU A 117 24.84 -7.94 -26.99
CA LEU A 117 25.09 -8.58 -25.70
C LEU A 117 24.33 -7.88 -24.57
N ALA A 118 24.27 -6.54 -24.55
CA ALA A 118 23.48 -5.79 -23.57
C ALA A 118 21.99 -6.13 -23.68
N GLY A 119 21.44 -6.23 -24.89
CA GLY A 119 20.05 -6.65 -25.11
C GLY A 119 19.81 -8.10 -24.67
N ALA A 120 20.74 -9.00 -25.00
CA ALA A 120 20.67 -10.41 -24.62
C ALA A 120 20.78 -10.65 -23.10
N GLY A 121 21.56 -9.83 -22.39
CA GLY A 121 21.68 -9.86 -20.93
C GLY A 121 20.52 -9.23 -20.17
N ASN A 122 19.65 -8.46 -20.84
CA ASN A 122 18.61 -7.65 -20.21
C ASN A 122 17.31 -8.43 -19.91
N GLY A 123 17.42 -9.50 -19.11
CA GLY A 123 16.28 -10.26 -18.60
C GLY A 123 15.47 -9.55 -17.50
N ASN A 124 16.12 -8.61 -16.80
CA ASN A 124 15.62 -7.96 -15.57
C ASN A 124 14.20 -7.38 -15.69
N VAL A 125 13.84 -6.82 -16.85
CA VAL A 125 12.53 -6.17 -17.09
C VAL A 125 11.35 -7.11 -16.78
N GLY A 126 11.45 -8.38 -17.14
CA GLY A 126 10.44 -9.38 -16.87
C GLY A 126 10.49 -9.89 -15.43
N ILE A 127 11.68 -10.32 -15.01
CA ILE A 127 11.90 -10.97 -13.71
C ILE A 127 11.49 -10.04 -12.55
N ILE A 128 11.77 -8.74 -12.64
CA ILE A 128 11.42 -7.78 -11.58
C ILE A 128 9.91 -7.59 -11.43
N ARG A 129 9.12 -7.76 -12.52
CA ARG A 129 7.64 -7.75 -12.45
C ARG A 129 7.13 -8.96 -11.69
N THR A 130 7.71 -10.13 -11.97
CA THR A 130 7.45 -11.38 -11.26
C THR A 130 7.78 -11.25 -9.78
N VAL A 131 8.94 -10.67 -9.42
CA VAL A 131 9.30 -10.39 -8.02
C VAL A 131 8.30 -9.45 -7.35
N VAL A 132 7.89 -8.36 -8.01
CA VAL A 132 6.89 -7.42 -7.45
C VAL A 132 5.54 -8.12 -7.21
N ALA A 133 5.15 -9.05 -8.08
CA ALA A 133 3.93 -9.84 -7.91
C ALA A 133 4.04 -10.88 -6.78
N GLU A 134 5.15 -11.62 -6.71
CA GLU A 134 5.43 -12.59 -5.65
C GLU A 134 5.60 -11.92 -4.27
N MET A 135 6.07 -10.66 -4.23
CA MET A 135 6.09 -9.83 -3.03
C MET A 135 4.72 -9.23 -2.66
N VAL A 136 3.81 -9.07 -3.63
CA VAL A 136 2.53 -8.35 -3.48
C VAL A 136 1.42 -9.06 -4.27
N PRO A 137 0.96 -10.24 -3.81
CA PRO A 137 -0.11 -10.98 -4.47
C PRO A 137 -1.46 -10.25 -4.43
N PHE A 138 -1.70 -9.46 -3.39
CA PHE A 138 -2.99 -8.80 -3.13
C PHE A 138 -3.28 -7.65 -4.11
N LYS A 139 -4.33 -7.81 -4.92
CA LYS A 139 -4.83 -6.89 -5.95
C LYS A 139 -4.97 -5.43 -5.50
N GLU A 140 -5.38 -5.18 -4.26
CA GLU A 140 -5.54 -3.84 -3.66
C GLU A 140 -4.23 -3.02 -3.54
N LEU A 141 -3.11 -3.73 -3.42
CA LEU A 141 -1.77 -3.20 -3.18
C LEU A 141 -0.94 -3.13 -4.46
N GLN A 142 -1.21 -4.02 -5.42
CA GLN A 142 -0.51 -4.09 -6.70
C GLN A 142 -0.39 -2.72 -7.41
N PRO A 143 -1.41 -1.84 -7.48
CA PRO A 143 -1.26 -0.51 -8.09
C PRO A 143 -0.15 0.35 -7.43
N ARG A 144 0.04 0.26 -6.11
CA ARG A 144 1.15 0.94 -5.42
C ARG A 144 2.49 0.25 -5.71
N ALA A 145 2.55 -1.07 -5.65
CA ALA A 145 3.78 -1.82 -5.87
C ALA A 145 4.33 -1.67 -7.30
N PHE A 146 3.48 -1.87 -8.32
CA PHE A 146 3.87 -1.72 -9.72
C PHE A 146 4.14 -0.27 -10.13
N SER A 147 3.61 0.74 -9.41
CA SER A 147 3.94 2.15 -9.69
C SER A 147 5.40 2.54 -9.36
N ILE A 148 6.12 1.71 -8.60
CA ILE A 148 7.54 1.94 -8.26
C ILE A 148 8.44 1.74 -9.48
N MET A 149 8.15 0.76 -10.35
CA MET A 149 9.08 0.40 -11.43
C MET A 149 9.19 1.44 -12.56
N PRO A 150 8.09 2.07 -13.02
CA PRO A 150 8.20 3.22 -13.92
C PRO A 150 8.74 4.47 -13.22
N LEU A 151 8.66 4.58 -11.89
CA LEU A 151 9.24 5.71 -11.15
C LEU A 151 10.76 5.64 -11.22
N VAL A 152 11.33 4.46 -10.95
CA VAL A 152 12.77 4.19 -11.13
C VAL A 152 13.20 4.47 -12.59
N TRP A 153 12.36 4.10 -13.57
CA TRP A 153 12.61 4.45 -14.98
C TRP A 153 12.64 5.96 -15.22
N ASN A 154 11.65 6.71 -14.74
CA ASN A 154 11.55 8.16 -14.95
C ASN A 154 12.72 8.91 -14.27
N VAL A 155 13.06 8.56 -13.03
CA VAL A 155 14.18 9.19 -12.31
C VAL A 155 15.51 8.89 -13.00
N GLY A 156 15.75 7.64 -13.42
CA GLY A 156 16.94 7.30 -14.21
C GLY A 156 16.97 7.99 -15.58
N SER A 157 15.81 8.21 -16.21
CA SER A 157 15.70 8.92 -17.49
C SER A 157 15.93 10.44 -17.39
N ILE A 158 15.79 11.02 -16.19
CA ILE A 158 16.13 12.43 -15.93
C ILE A 158 17.64 12.59 -15.79
N PHE A 159 18.29 11.74 -14.97
CA PHE A 159 19.72 11.87 -14.69
C PHE A 159 20.64 11.26 -15.77
N GLY A 160 20.19 10.21 -16.47
CA GLY A 160 20.98 9.51 -17.47
C GLY A 160 21.52 10.44 -18.57
N PRO A 161 20.69 11.20 -19.29
CA PRO A 161 21.15 12.11 -20.33
C PRO A 161 22.10 13.20 -19.82
N THR A 162 21.92 13.68 -18.58
CA THR A 162 22.84 14.63 -17.95
C THR A 162 24.22 14.03 -17.72
N ILE A 163 24.30 12.82 -17.16
CA ILE A 163 25.57 12.09 -16.97
C ILE A 163 26.20 11.75 -18.32
N GLY A 164 25.40 11.35 -19.30
CA GLY A 164 25.83 11.03 -20.65
C GLY A 164 26.47 12.22 -21.36
N GLY A 165 25.80 13.36 -21.39
CA GLY A 165 26.30 14.58 -22.05
C GLY A 165 27.43 15.28 -21.30
N ALA A 166 27.43 15.26 -19.97
CA ALA A 166 28.45 15.97 -19.18
C ALA A 166 29.79 15.21 -19.03
N LEU A 167 29.82 13.91 -19.32
CA LEU A 167 31.01 13.07 -19.16
C LEU A 167 31.51 12.43 -20.47
N ALA A 168 30.75 12.51 -21.57
CA ALA A 168 31.24 12.10 -22.88
C ALA A 168 32.31 13.07 -23.39
N ASN A 169 33.33 12.51 -24.05
CA ASN A 169 34.44 13.23 -24.69
C ASN A 169 35.06 14.36 -23.84
N PRO A 170 35.50 14.07 -22.59
CA PRO A 170 35.94 15.09 -21.63
C PRO A 170 37.25 15.81 -22.01
N LEU A 171 37.85 15.46 -23.16
CA LEU A 171 39.09 16.02 -23.71
C LEU A 171 38.92 16.52 -25.16
N ASP A 172 37.69 16.68 -25.65
CA ASP A 172 37.31 17.23 -26.97
C ASP A 172 38.08 16.62 -28.16
N VAL A 173 38.26 15.29 -28.14
CA VAL A 173 38.96 14.54 -29.21
C VAL A 173 38.05 14.46 -30.43
N LYS A 174 38.54 14.88 -31.60
CA LYS A 174 37.70 14.95 -32.80
C LYS A 174 37.71 13.61 -33.54
N PRO A 175 36.59 13.25 -34.20
CA PRO A 175 36.50 12.06 -35.03
C PRO A 175 37.58 11.99 -36.11
N GLY A 176 38.52 11.07 -35.94
CA GLY A 176 39.64 10.85 -36.86
C GLY A 176 40.98 11.46 -36.45
N ASP A 177 41.08 12.15 -35.32
CA ASP A 177 42.36 12.66 -34.79
C ASP A 177 43.32 11.51 -34.44
N VAL A 178 44.48 11.46 -35.09
CA VAL A 178 45.55 10.50 -34.77
C VAL A 178 46.49 11.13 -33.75
N ILE A 179 46.30 10.77 -32.48
CA ILE A 179 47.12 11.22 -31.35
C ILE A 179 48.25 10.22 -31.12
N GLU A 180 49.50 10.69 -31.06
CA GLU A 180 50.64 9.89 -30.59
C GLU A 180 50.60 9.75 -29.06
N ASP A 181 50.76 8.51 -28.57
CA ASP A 181 50.58 8.08 -27.16
C ASP A 181 49.31 8.61 -26.45
N PRO A 182 48.10 8.21 -26.90
CA PRO A 182 46.85 8.71 -26.37
C PRO A 182 46.57 8.20 -24.95
N SER A 183 46.30 9.12 -24.02
CA SER A 183 45.84 8.79 -22.67
C SER A 183 44.51 8.01 -22.69
N LEU A 184 44.17 7.34 -21.59
CA LEU A 184 43.00 6.44 -21.50
C LEU A 184 41.70 7.07 -22.01
N PHE A 185 41.44 8.34 -21.66
CA PHE A 185 40.23 9.05 -22.09
C PHE A 185 40.33 9.67 -23.48
N GLN A 186 41.53 9.84 -24.05
CA GLN A 186 41.68 10.16 -25.47
C GLN A 186 41.46 8.92 -26.35
N ARG A 187 41.93 7.75 -25.90
CA ARG A 187 41.72 6.47 -26.58
C ARG A 187 40.29 5.95 -26.47
N PHE A 188 39.58 6.29 -25.39
CA PHE A 188 38.20 5.89 -25.16
C PHE A 188 37.34 7.08 -24.65
N PRO A 189 36.96 8.05 -25.52
CA PRO A 189 36.24 9.27 -25.12
C PRO A 189 34.90 9.02 -24.40
N TYR A 190 34.29 7.86 -24.62
CA TYR A 190 32.97 7.49 -24.07
C TYR A 190 33.05 6.52 -22.87
N ALA A 191 34.25 6.20 -22.38
CA ALA A 191 34.43 5.29 -21.24
C ALA A 191 33.88 5.89 -19.93
N LEU A 192 34.07 7.20 -19.70
CA LEU A 192 33.75 7.86 -18.42
C LEU A 192 32.26 7.77 -17.99
N PRO A 193 31.24 8.07 -18.83
CA PRO A 193 29.84 7.90 -18.44
C PRO A 193 29.46 6.43 -18.19
N ASN A 194 30.15 5.49 -18.84
CA ASN A 194 29.92 4.06 -18.68
C ASN A 194 30.61 3.50 -17.41
N LEU A 195 31.77 4.04 -17.02
CA LEU A 195 32.41 3.78 -15.73
C LEU A 195 31.54 4.26 -14.57
N VAL A 196 30.99 5.48 -14.64
CA VAL A 196 30.04 6.00 -13.63
C VAL A 196 28.77 5.15 -13.57
N SER A 197 28.24 4.73 -14.74
CA SER A 197 27.11 3.79 -14.79
C SER A 197 27.44 2.45 -14.14
N ALA A 198 28.66 1.92 -14.32
CA ALA A 198 29.11 0.69 -13.68
C ALA A 198 29.23 0.82 -12.15
N CYS A 199 29.58 2.00 -11.61
CA CYS A 199 29.52 2.24 -10.16
C CYS A 199 28.09 2.10 -9.61
N PHE A 200 27.08 2.64 -10.32
CA PHE A 200 25.68 2.45 -9.94
C PHE A 200 25.24 0.97 -10.04
N PHE A 201 25.69 0.24 -11.07
CA PHE A 201 25.44 -1.21 -11.13
C PHE A 201 26.11 -1.96 -9.97
N ALA A 202 27.35 -1.64 -9.61
CA ALA A 202 28.05 -2.27 -8.49
C ALA A 202 27.33 -2.04 -7.15
N ILE A 203 26.78 -0.83 -6.93
CA ILE A 203 25.91 -0.53 -5.77
C ILE A 203 24.65 -1.39 -5.83
N GLY A 204 23.95 -1.44 -6.97
CA GLY A 204 22.73 -2.24 -7.15
C GLY A 204 22.95 -3.74 -6.97
N ILE A 205 24.06 -4.29 -7.48
CA ILE A 205 24.47 -5.69 -7.35
C ILE A 205 24.82 -6.00 -5.89
N THR A 206 25.61 -5.15 -5.23
CA THR A 206 25.97 -5.33 -3.81
C THR A 206 24.73 -5.28 -2.91
N ASN A 207 23.85 -4.29 -3.12
CA ASN A 207 22.59 -4.15 -2.38
C ASN A 207 21.67 -5.36 -2.59
N GLY A 208 21.58 -5.87 -3.83
CA GLY A 208 20.82 -7.07 -4.14
C GLY A 208 21.41 -8.33 -3.50
N LEU A 209 22.73 -8.51 -3.57
CA LEU A 209 23.43 -9.65 -2.98
C LEU A 209 23.24 -9.71 -1.46
N LEU A 210 23.41 -8.57 -0.78
CA LEU A 210 23.40 -8.50 0.68
C LEU A 210 22.00 -8.44 1.30
N PHE A 211 20.99 -7.89 0.62
CA PHE A 211 19.69 -7.57 1.26
C PHE A 211 18.44 -8.07 0.53
N LEU A 212 18.49 -8.33 -0.78
CA LEU A 212 17.31 -8.85 -1.51
C LEU A 212 16.99 -10.27 -1.04
N GLU A 213 15.72 -10.55 -0.80
CA GLU A 213 15.21 -11.90 -0.49
C GLU A 213 14.87 -12.68 -1.77
N GLU A 214 15.12 -13.99 -1.77
CA GLU A 214 14.63 -14.87 -2.83
C GLU A 214 13.12 -15.06 -2.69
N THR A 215 12.42 -14.93 -3.81
CA THR A 215 10.96 -14.84 -3.91
C THR A 215 10.35 -16.06 -4.58
N LEU A 216 11.12 -16.80 -5.38
CA LEU A 216 10.69 -18.08 -5.93
C LEU A 216 10.47 -19.10 -4.81
N GLU A 217 9.24 -19.57 -4.67
CA GLU A 217 8.79 -20.48 -3.61
C GLU A 217 9.68 -21.72 -3.42
N THR A 218 10.05 -22.40 -4.51
CA THR A 218 10.91 -23.61 -4.48
C THR A 218 12.36 -23.36 -4.01
N LYS A 219 12.72 -22.10 -3.78
CA LYS A 219 14.03 -21.64 -3.26
C LYS A 219 13.92 -20.89 -1.93
N LYS A 220 12.71 -20.48 -1.53
CA LYS A 220 12.39 -19.78 -0.28
C LYS A 220 12.90 -20.60 0.92
N GLY A 221 13.42 -19.93 1.94
CA GLY A 221 13.99 -20.57 3.14
C GLY A 221 15.36 -21.24 2.98
N LYS A 222 15.95 -21.31 1.77
CA LYS A 222 17.32 -21.84 1.60
C LYS A 222 18.37 -20.83 2.05
N ARG A 223 19.47 -21.31 2.63
CA ARG A 223 20.51 -20.47 3.27
C ARG A 223 21.22 -19.57 2.25
N ASP A 224 20.95 -18.28 2.34
CA ASP A 224 21.54 -17.25 1.48
C ASP A 224 22.82 -16.68 2.10
N TYR A 225 23.98 -17.04 1.53
CA TYR A 225 25.29 -16.57 2.01
C TYR A 225 25.49 -15.06 1.87
N GLY A 226 24.86 -14.42 0.86
CA GLY A 226 24.93 -12.97 0.67
C GLY A 226 24.22 -12.24 1.81
N ARG A 227 23.03 -12.71 2.21
CA ARG A 227 22.32 -12.18 3.38
C ARG A 227 23.07 -12.38 4.69
N VAL A 228 23.65 -13.56 4.94
CA VAL A 228 24.46 -13.80 6.15
C VAL A 228 25.65 -12.84 6.25
N VAL A 229 26.24 -12.44 5.11
CA VAL A 229 27.28 -11.40 5.07
C VAL A 229 26.66 -10.00 5.29
N GLY A 230 25.53 -9.69 4.66
CA GLY A 230 24.83 -8.41 4.82
C GLY A 230 24.39 -8.12 6.27
N GLU A 231 23.90 -9.14 6.96
CA GLU A 231 23.50 -9.08 8.38
C GLU A 231 24.72 -8.85 9.28
N LYS A 232 25.84 -9.56 9.04
CA LYS A 232 27.11 -9.33 9.76
C LYS A 232 27.66 -7.92 9.54
N ILE A 233 27.68 -7.43 8.30
CA ILE A 233 28.10 -6.05 7.98
C ILE A 233 27.19 -5.03 8.69
N THR A 234 25.88 -5.25 8.68
CA THR A 234 24.92 -4.37 9.35
C THR A 234 25.12 -4.33 10.86
N GLY A 235 25.44 -5.48 11.49
CA GLY A 235 25.79 -5.55 12.91
C GLY A 235 27.08 -4.79 13.24
N LEU A 236 28.13 -4.97 12.43
CA LEU A 236 29.40 -4.24 12.59
C LEU A 236 29.23 -2.73 12.41
N VAL A 237 28.48 -2.29 11.39
CA VAL A 237 28.20 -0.86 11.17
C VAL A 237 27.38 -0.27 12.31
N LYS A 238 26.35 -0.97 12.82
CA LYS A 238 25.62 -0.53 14.02
C LYS A 238 26.53 -0.40 15.25
N SER A 239 27.40 -1.39 15.49
CA SER A 239 28.37 -1.34 16.59
C SER A 239 29.35 -0.16 16.47
N HIS A 240 29.83 0.14 15.25
CA HIS A 240 30.70 1.28 15.01
C HIS A 240 29.99 2.63 15.09
N VAL A 241 28.74 2.74 14.63
CA VAL A 241 27.93 3.97 14.78
C VAL A 241 27.69 4.25 16.27
N LEU A 242 27.28 3.26 17.05
CA LEU A 242 27.11 3.40 18.50
C LEU A 242 28.41 3.82 19.21
N LYS A 243 29.56 3.24 18.84
CA LYS A 243 30.87 3.67 19.38
C LYS A 243 31.28 5.09 18.96
N VAL A 244 30.91 5.53 17.77
CA VAL A 244 31.19 6.91 17.31
C VAL A 244 30.25 7.91 18.00
N GLU A 245 29.00 7.53 18.24
CA GLU A 245 28.02 8.29 19.02
C GLU A 245 28.46 8.43 20.49
N GLU A 246 28.94 7.35 21.09
CA GLU A 246 29.59 7.32 22.41
C GLU A 246 30.83 8.24 22.49
N ILE A 247 31.73 8.17 21.50
CA ILE A 247 32.92 9.05 21.40
C ILE A 247 32.54 10.53 21.18
N LEU A 248 31.46 10.82 20.47
CA LEU A 248 30.94 12.19 20.31
C LEU A 248 30.32 12.70 21.62
N HIS A 249 29.57 11.87 22.34
CA HIS A 249 29.02 12.23 23.66
C HIS A 249 30.11 12.46 24.72
N LEU A 250 31.19 11.66 24.71
CA LEU A 250 32.36 11.87 25.58
C LEU A 250 33.00 13.26 25.44
N ARG A 251 32.79 13.96 24.32
CA ARG A 251 33.29 15.33 24.12
C ARG A 251 32.38 16.42 24.71
N SER A 252 31.18 16.06 25.15
CA SER A 252 30.24 16.94 25.87
C SER A 252 30.32 16.80 27.40
N SER A 253 30.88 15.70 27.91
CA SER A 253 30.78 15.30 29.31
C SER A 253 31.99 15.67 30.19
N SER A 254 32.86 16.59 29.77
CA SER A 254 34.04 17.00 30.55
C SER A 254 33.73 17.93 31.74
N LEU A 255 32.47 17.98 32.19
CA LEU A 255 31.97 18.84 33.27
C LEU A 255 30.99 18.11 34.22
N SER A 256 31.25 16.82 34.50
CA SER A 256 30.72 16.14 35.69
C SER A 256 31.74 15.11 36.19
N SER A 257 32.29 15.33 37.37
CA SER A 257 33.31 14.46 37.97
C SER A 257 32.73 13.29 38.77
N SER A 258 33.62 12.36 39.14
CA SER A 258 33.54 11.54 40.36
C SER A 258 32.31 10.64 40.56
N ALA A 259 32.33 9.46 39.94
CA ALA A 259 31.92 8.18 40.56
C ALA A 259 32.34 6.97 39.69
N ARG A 260 33.59 6.50 39.81
CA ARG A 260 34.04 5.17 39.35
C ARG A 260 35.16 4.68 40.27
N GLU A 261 34.88 3.65 41.06
CA GLU A 261 35.89 2.72 41.57
C GLU A 261 35.95 1.48 40.65
N GLU A 262 36.85 0.55 40.95
CA GLU A 262 37.49 -0.32 39.96
C GLU A 262 36.92 -1.76 39.93
N THR A 263 37.62 -2.65 39.20
CA THR A 263 37.40 -4.10 38.98
C THR A 263 36.38 -4.48 37.87
N GLU A 264 36.69 -5.41 36.96
CA GLU A 264 38.00 -5.99 36.59
C GLU A 264 38.01 -6.45 35.11
N THR A 265 39.16 -6.94 34.61
CA THR A 265 39.38 -7.24 33.18
C THR A 265 38.95 -8.65 32.73
N GLU A 266 38.74 -8.79 31.41
CA GLU A 266 38.72 -10.06 30.66
C GLU A 266 40.04 -10.90 30.86
N PRO A 267 40.22 -12.14 30.32
CA PRO A 267 39.44 -12.83 29.27
C PRO A 267 39.34 -14.39 29.36
N LEU A 268 38.95 -15.01 28.23
CA LEU A 268 39.00 -16.43 27.85
C LEU A 268 38.05 -17.43 28.55
N LEU A 269 37.08 -17.90 27.75
CA LEU A 269 36.85 -19.34 27.53
C LEU A 269 36.44 -19.56 26.06
N LYS A 270 36.75 -20.74 25.50
CA LYS A 270 36.36 -21.11 24.13
C LYS A 270 34.91 -21.64 24.11
N PRO A 271 34.17 -21.54 22.99
CA PRO A 271 33.02 -22.40 22.79
C PRO A 271 33.49 -23.85 22.82
N GLN A 272 32.75 -24.69 23.53
CA GLN A 272 32.90 -26.15 23.52
C GLN A 272 31.76 -26.71 22.66
N ASP A 273 32.05 -27.76 21.89
CA ASP A 273 31.09 -28.35 20.97
C ASP A 273 30.09 -29.24 21.71
N ASP A 274 28.82 -28.82 21.75
CA ASP A 274 27.68 -29.66 22.15
C ASP A 274 26.87 -30.04 20.90
N GLU A 275 27.14 -31.22 20.35
CA GLU A 275 26.23 -31.90 19.42
C GLU A 275 25.13 -32.61 20.22
N GLU A 276 23.85 -32.30 19.97
CA GLU A 276 22.80 -33.32 19.66
C GLU A 276 21.42 -32.70 19.35
N ALA A 277 20.44 -33.57 19.04
CA ALA A 277 18.99 -33.30 18.97
C ALA A 277 18.50 -32.37 17.84
N ALA A 278 18.89 -32.64 16.59
CA ALA A 278 18.13 -32.17 15.42
C ALA A 278 16.91 -33.07 15.13
N PRO A 279 15.66 -32.54 15.08
CA PRO A 279 14.51 -33.30 14.61
C PRO A 279 14.56 -33.42 13.08
N ASN A 280 14.51 -34.66 12.56
CA ASN A 280 14.46 -34.91 11.12
C ASN A 280 13.13 -34.41 10.52
N ASN A 281 13.19 -33.34 9.73
CA ASN A 281 12.17 -32.99 8.74
C ASN A 281 12.82 -33.01 7.36
N GLU A 282 12.47 -34.01 6.53
CA GLU A 282 12.94 -34.07 5.15
C GLU A 282 12.36 -32.91 4.32
N PRO A 283 13.17 -32.18 3.53
CA PRO A 283 12.66 -31.18 2.61
C PRO A 283 12.00 -31.87 1.40
N ALA A 284 10.66 -31.89 1.39
CA ALA A 284 9.85 -32.52 0.35
C ALA A 284 10.28 -32.09 -1.08
N LYS A 285 10.63 -33.08 -1.93
CA LYS A 285 11.13 -32.87 -3.30
C LYS A 285 10.00 -32.85 -4.33
N SER A 286 9.26 -31.74 -4.43
CA SER A 286 8.29 -31.51 -5.51
C SER A 286 8.93 -30.90 -6.78
N THR A 287 9.91 -31.60 -7.38
CA THR A 287 10.53 -31.18 -8.66
C THR A 287 9.64 -31.49 -9.86
N SER A 288 8.53 -30.76 -9.98
CA SER A 288 7.60 -30.85 -11.11
C SER A 288 8.24 -30.38 -12.44
N PRO A 289 7.87 -30.97 -13.60
CA PRO A 289 8.49 -30.67 -14.90
C PRO A 289 8.19 -29.24 -15.38
N PRO A 290 9.09 -28.59 -16.14
CA PRO A 290 8.97 -27.18 -16.51
C PRO A 290 7.66 -26.87 -17.27
N PRO A 291 7.04 -25.70 -17.02
CA PRO A 291 5.67 -25.44 -17.44
C PRO A 291 5.45 -25.45 -18.95
N GLY A 292 4.29 -25.98 -19.34
CA GLY A 292 3.92 -26.22 -20.74
C GLY A 292 3.53 -24.95 -21.48
N LEU A 293 3.75 -24.90 -22.80
CA LEU A 293 3.39 -23.70 -23.59
C LEU A 293 1.87 -23.39 -23.52
N LYS A 294 1.04 -24.43 -23.41
CA LYS A 294 -0.43 -24.31 -23.22
C LYS A 294 -0.83 -23.78 -21.84
N GLU A 295 -0.04 -24.08 -20.80
CA GLU A 295 -0.24 -23.64 -19.41
C GLU A 295 0.02 -22.13 -19.27
N ILE A 296 0.96 -21.60 -20.05
CA ILE A 296 1.34 -20.19 -20.12
C ILE A 296 0.40 -19.39 -21.03
N MET A 297 0.05 -19.94 -22.20
CA MET A 297 -0.72 -19.25 -23.25
C MET A 297 -2.23 -19.47 -23.11
N THR A 298 -2.79 -19.06 -21.96
CA THR A 298 -4.25 -18.96 -21.78
C THR A 298 -4.85 -17.93 -22.75
N PRO A 299 -6.15 -18.01 -23.11
CA PRO A 299 -6.77 -17.02 -23.99
C PRO A 299 -6.68 -15.58 -23.45
N GLN A 300 -6.78 -15.41 -22.13
CA GLN A 300 -6.65 -14.09 -21.50
C GLN A 300 -5.19 -13.61 -21.44
N SER A 301 -4.19 -14.48 -21.23
CA SER A 301 -2.79 -14.07 -21.28
C SER A 301 -2.37 -13.69 -22.71
N ALA A 302 -2.85 -14.42 -23.73
CA ALA A 302 -2.64 -14.09 -25.14
C ALA A 302 -3.25 -12.73 -25.53
N LEU A 303 -4.48 -12.43 -25.09
CA LEU A 303 -5.10 -11.11 -25.28
C LEU A 303 -4.33 -9.99 -24.57
N ASN A 304 -3.90 -10.22 -23.33
CA ASN A 304 -3.09 -9.25 -22.58
C ASN A 304 -1.74 -8.95 -23.26
N LEU A 305 -1.07 -9.98 -23.80
CA LEU A 305 0.17 -9.82 -24.57
C LEU A 305 -0.05 -9.02 -25.87
N LEU A 306 -1.19 -9.24 -26.56
CA LEU A 306 -1.56 -8.47 -27.76
C LEU A 306 -1.84 -7.00 -27.46
N VAL A 307 -2.55 -6.71 -26.37
CA VAL A 307 -2.76 -5.32 -25.90
C VAL A 307 -1.43 -4.66 -25.55
N TYR A 308 -0.54 -5.36 -24.87
CA TYR A 308 0.76 -4.84 -24.46
C TYR A 308 1.73 -4.64 -25.65
N PHE A 309 1.63 -5.47 -26.69
CA PHE A 309 2.27 -5.24 -27.99
C PHE A 309 1.83 -3.92 -28.62
N GLY A 310 0.52 -3.74 -28.78
CA GLY A 310 -0.06 -2.55 -29.39
C GLY A 310 0.32 -1.27 -28.63
N LEU A 311 0.17 -1.30 -27.30
CA LEU A 311 0.59 -0.22 -26.40
C LEU A 311 2.06 0.14 -26.57
N ALA A 312 2.96 -0.85 -26.56
CA ALA A 312 4.40 -0.64 -26.75
C ALA A 312 4.78 -0.13 -28.15
N MET A 313 4.00 -0.49 -29.17
CA MET A 313 4.20 -0.02 -30.54
C MET A 313 3.81 1.45 -30.71
N HIS A 314 2.56 1.83 -30.41
CA HIS A 314 2.07 3.17 -30.73
C HIS A 314 2.65 4.25 -29.81
N THR A 315 2.95 3.95 -28.54
CA THR A 315 3.55 4.94 -27.62
C THR A 315 5.01 5.25 -27.97
N MET A 316 5.84 4.25 -28.31
CA MET A 316 7.21 4.51 -28.77
C MET A 316 7.24 5.18 -30.13
N ALA A 317 6.30 4.85 -31.03
CA ALA A 317 6.15 5.59 -32.28
C ALA A 317 5.89 7.08 -32.03
N PHE A 318 5.01 7.43 -31.07
CA PHE A 318 4.78 8.81 -30.64
C PHE A 318 6.05 9.46 -30.07
N ASP A 319 6.72 8.80 -29.13
CA ASP A 319 7.87 9.38 -28.41
C ASP A 319 9.11 9.58 -29.29
N GLN A 320 9.28 8.78 -30.36
CA GLN A 320 10.34 8.96 -31.35
C GLN A 320 9.95 9.96 -32.47
N LEU A 321 8.67 10.04 -32.83
CA LEU A 321 8.19 10.96 -33.86
C LEU A 321 8.11 12.41 -33.38
N LEU A 322 7.77 12.62 -32.10
CA LEU A 322 7.49 13.94 -31.56
C LEU A 322 8.69 14.92 -31.64
N PRO A 323 9.94 14.57 -31.28
CA PRO A 323 11.07 15.48 -31.42
C PRO A 323 11.37 15.85 -32.88
N VAL A 324 11.16 14.91 -33.80
CA VAL A 324 11.35 15.12 -35.26
C VAL A 324 10.26 16.04 -35.82
N TYR A 325 9.04 15.95 -35.33
CA TYR A 325 7.94 16.86 -35.68
C TYR A 325 8.14 18.27 -35.09
N MET A 326 8.69 18.37 -33.87
CA MET A 326 9.00 19.65 -33.23
C MET A 326 10.13 20.43 -33.92
N SER A 327 11.19 19.74 -34.35
CA SER A 327 12.31 20.37 -35.08
C SER A 327 12.00 20.62 -36.57
N TYR A 328 10.93 20.04 -37.11
CA TYR A 328 10.55 20.26 -38.51
C TYR A 328 10.11 21.72 -38.75
N PRO A 329 10.45 22.34 -39.90
CA PRO A 329 10.13 23.73 -40.18
C PRO A 329 8.64 24.08 -40.04
N SER A 330 8.34 25.16 -39.32
CA SER A 330 7.00 25.68 -39.10
C SER A 330 6.49 26.46 -40.31
N ILE A 331 5.19 26.30 -40.61
CA ILE A 331 4.50 26.96 -41.73
C ILE A 331 4.57 28.49 -41.60
N ASN A 332 4.68 28.99 -40.37
CA ASN A 332 4.65 30.42 -40.05
C ASN A 332 6.05 31.08 -40.02
N THR A 333 7.14 30.29 -40.05
CA THR A 333 8.52 30.80 -40.06
C THR A 333 9.11 30.61 -41.46
N GLY A 334 8.91 31.60 -42.34
CA GLY A 334 9.07 31.42 -43.78
C GLY A 334 10.48 31.09 -44.26
N SER A 335 10.56 30.13 -45.20
CA SER A 335 11.61 30.05 -46.23
C SER A 335 10.94 29.76 -47.57
N PRO A 336 11.28 30.44 -48.70
CA PRO A 336 10.31 30.65 -49.78
C PRO A 336 10.21 29.56 -50.86
N SER A 337 10.92 28.44 -50.75
CA SER A 337 11.11 27.49 -51.86
C SER A 337 10.15 26.29 -51.88
N ASP A 338 9.91 25.63 -50.74
CA ASP A 338 9.32 24.28 -50.70
C ASP A 338 8.04 24.16 -49.84
N ILE A 339 7.73 25.17 -49.02
CA ILE A 339 6.52 25.18 -48.19
C ILE A 339 5.38 25.80 -48.99
N THR A 340 4.50 24.97 -49.57
CA THR A 340 3.21 25.47 -50.07
C THR A 340 2.37 25.93 -48.87
N PRO A 341 2.05 27.23 -48.72
CA PRO A 341 1.05 27.65 -47.74
C PRO A 341 -0.31 27.05 -48.13
N PRO A 342 -1.24 26.88 -47.18
CA PRO A 342 -2.60 26.45 -47.47
C PRO A 342 -3.35 27.54 -48.25
N SER A 343 -3.21 27.52 -49.58
CA SER A 343 -4.08 28.28 -50.49
C SER A 343 -5.54 27.92 -50.21
N PRO A 344 -6.50 28.86 -50.33
CA PRO A 344 -7.93 28.53 -50.24
C PRO A 344 -8.41 27.53 -51.32
N SER A 345 -7.58 27.21 -52.33
CA SER A 345 -7.80 26.13 -53.30
C SER A 345 -7.17 24.78 -52.93
N SER A 346 -6.56 24.65 -51.75
CA SER A 346 -5.89 23.42 -51.29
C SER A 346 -6.70 22.67 -50.23
N SER A 347 -6.58 21.34 -50.19
CA SER A 347 -7.28 20.52 -49.19
C SER A 347 -6.79 20.84 -47.78
N PRO A 348 -7.68 21.02 -46.78
CA PRO A 348 -7.28 21.36 -45.40
C PRO A 348 -6.47 20.24 -44.71
N LEU A 349 -6.36 19.07 -45.32
CA LEU A 349 -5.53 17.95 -44.84
C LEU A 349 -4.12 17.93 -45.46
N LYS A 350 -3.81 18.80 -46.43
CA LYS A 350 -2.51 18.84 -47.13
C LYS A 350 -1.64 19.98 -46.59
N PHE A 351 -0.96 19.73 -45.48
CA PHE A 351 0.14 20.56 -44.98
C PHE A 351 1.32 19.71 -44.52
N ALA A 352 2.53 20.27 -44.61
CA ALA A 352 3.74 19.69 -44.05
C ALA A 352 4.56 20.78 -43.34
N GLY A 353 4.39 20.86 -42.03
CA GLY A 353 5.12 21.77 -41.17
C GLY A 353 5.14 21.28 -39.72
N GLY A 354 6.11 21.78 -38.96
CA GLY A 354 6.34 21.49 -37.54
C GLY A 354 6.37 22.78 -36.72
N PHE A 355 7.25 22.84 -35.72
CA PHE A 355 7.29 23.97 -34.75
C PHE A 355 8.56 24.84 -34.89
N SER A 356 9.53 24.49 -35.74
CA SER A 356 10.85 25.16 -35.82
C SER A 356 11.58 25.26 -34.47
N LEU A 357 11.48 24.25 -33.60
CA LEU A 357 12.15 24.29 -32.29
C LEU A 357 13.61 23.82 -32.37
N ASP A 358 14.47 24.58 -31.69
CA ASP A 358 15.84 24.17 -31.39
C ASP A 358 15.90 23.02 -30.36
N HIS A 359 17.03 22.32 -30.34
CA HIS A 359 17.22 21.15 -29.46
C HIS A 359 17.14 21.50 -27.96
N PHE A 360 17.47 22.73 -27.55
CA PHE A 360 17.42 23.14 -26.15
C PHE A 360 15.98 23.36 -25.68
N ARG A 361 15.12 24.01 -26.48
CA ARG A 361 13.68 24.09 -26.21
C ARG A 361 13.01 22.72 -26.16
N ILE A 362 13.34 21.82 -27.10
CA ILE A 362 12.82 20.43 -27.09
C ILE A 362 13.27 19.70 -25.82
N GLY A 363 14.52 19.89 -25.38
CA GLY A 363 15.03 19.37 -24.10
C GLY A 363 14.24 19.89 -22.89
N LEU A 364 14.06 21.21 -22.79
CA LEU A 364 13.31 21.85 -21.70
C LEU A 364 11.87 21.35 -21.62
N ILE A 365 11.16 21.26 -22.75
CA ILE A 365 9.79 20.73 -22.84
C ILE A 365 9.76 19.26 -22.37
N SER A 366 10.78 18.47 -22.74
CA SER A 366 10.90 17.06 -22.32
C SER A 366 11.18 16.92 -20.82
N THR A 367 11.97 17.81 -20.22
CA THR A 367 12.19 17.87 -18.76
C THR A 367 10.90 18.22 -18.02
N CYS A 368 10.15 19.23 -18.46
CA CYS A 368 8.85 19.58 -17.89
C CYS A 368 7.85 18.41 -18.00
N TYR A 369 7.83 17.72 -19.15
CA TYR A 369 7.01 16.52 -19.36
C TYR A 369 7.34 15.40 -18.36
N GLY A 370 8.64 15.13 -18.14
CA GLY A 370 9.09 14.12 -17.18
C GLY A 370 8.72 14.44 -15.73
N ILE A 371 8.90 15.71 -15.30
CA ILE A 371 8.56 16.15 -13.94
C ILE A 371 7.05 16.06 -13.70
N CYS A 372 6.22 16.55 -14.63
CA CYS A 372 4.77 16.45 -14.52
C CYS A 372 4.31 14.99 -14.47
N GLY A 373 4.87 14.13 -15.33
CA GLY A 373 4.58 12.70 -15.34
C GLY A 373 4.92 12.00 -14.02
N MET A 374 6.06 12.33 -13.40
CA MET A 374 6.45 11.79 -12.09
C MET A 374 5.44 12.14 -10.99
N LEU A 375 4.94 13.38 -10.96
CA LEU A 375 3.92 13.82 -9.99
C LEU A 375 2.58 13.09 -10.21
N ILE A 376 2.11 13.00 -11.45
CA ILE A 376 0.88 12.29 -11.83
C ILE A 376 0.98 10.81 -11.40
N GLN A 377 2.11 10.17 -11.67
CA GLN A 377 2.32 8.75 -11.36
C GLN A 377 2.36 8.44 -9.87
N PHE A 378 2.89 9.33 -9.02
CA PHE A 378 2.97 9.08 -7.59
C PHE A 378 1.67 9.47 -6.85
N PHE A 379 1.11 10.64 -7.17
CA PHE A 379 -0.02 11.21 -6.41
C PHE A 379 -1.39 10.91 -7.00
N ILE A 380 -1.52 10.73 -8.33
CA ILE A 380 -2.83 10.59 -9.00
C ILE A 380 -3.12 9.14 -9.40
N PHE A 381 -2.15 8.42 -9.97
CA PHE A 381 -2.38 7.05 -10.43
C PHE A 381 -2.83 6.07 -9.31
N PRO A 382 -2.11 5.92 -8.17
CA PRO A 382 -2.48 4.92 -7.16
C PRO A 382 -3.87 5.10 -6.51
N PRO A 383 -4.34 6.31 -6.15
CA PRO A 383 -5.70 6.46 -5.61
C PRO A 383 -6.79 6.29 -6.68
N VAL A 384 -6.58 6.73 -7.92
CA VAL A 384 -7.57 6.55 -9.00
C VAL A 384 -7.67 5.08 -9.42
N ALA A 385 -6.54 4.39 -9.58
CA ALA A 385 -6.52 2.97 -9.94
C ALA A 385 -7.16 2.07 -8.87
N ARG A 386 -7.07 2.42 -7.57
CA ARG A 386 -7.82 1.70 -6.52
C ARG A 386 -9.32 1.98 -6.59
N ARG A 387 -9.74 3.21 -6.90
CA ARG A 387 -11.17 3.60 -6.92
C ARG A 387 -11.92 3.12 -8.16
N LEU A 388 -11.25 3.02 -9.32
CA LEU A 388 -11.89 2.66 -10.60
C LEU A 388 -11.54 1.23 -11.08
N GLY A 389 -10.57 0.56 -10.45
CA GLY A 389 -10.00 -0.70 -10.94
C GLY A 389 -8.99 -0.49 -12.08
N VAL A 390 -8.11 -1.46 -12.32
CA VAL A 390 -7.05 -1.32 -13.33
C VAL A 390 -7.58 -1.56 -14.74
N LEU A 391 -8.58 -2.43 -14.91
CA LEU A 391 -9.22 -2.66 -16.21
C LEU A 391 -9.98 -1.43 -16.74
N TYR A 392 -10.70 -0.70 -15.89
CA TYR A 392 -11.41 0.52 -16.32
C TYR A 392 -10.43 1.63 -16.73
N CYS A 393 -9.38 1.83 -15.92
CA CYS A 393 -8.28 2.74 -16.24
C CYS A 393 -7.68 2.44 -17.62
N LEU A 394 -7.39 1.17 -17.93
CA LEU A 394 -6.83 0.76 -19.22
C LEU A 394 -7.82 0.99 -20.38
N LYS A 395 -9.11 0.67 -20.21
CA LYS A 395 -10.16 0.93 -21.22
C LYS A 395 -10.28 2.43 -21.55
N TRP A 396 -10.24 3.29 -20.54
CA TRP A 396 -10.26 4.75 -20.75
C TRP A 396 -9.04 5.23 -21.54
N CYS A 397 -7.83 4.81 -21.15
CA CYS A 397 -6.60 5.17 -21.86
C CYS A 397 -6.59 4.69 -23.32
N ALA A 398 -7.09 3.49 -23.59
CA ALA A 398 -7.19 2.92 -24.93
C ALA A 398 -8.11 3.75 -25.86
N CYS A 399 -9.16 4.37 -25.32
CA CYS A 399 -10.02 5.29 -26.08
C CYS A 399 -9.35 6.65 -26.35
N VAL A 400 -8.50 7.12 -25.43
CA VAL A 400 -7.93 8.48 -25.48
C VAL A 400 -6.64 8.57 -26.31
N PHE A 401 -5.83 7.50 -26.40
CA PHE A 401 -4.63 7.51 -27.25
C PHE A 401 -4.92 7.86 -28.73
N PRO A 402 -5.91 7.25 -29.42
CA PRO A 402 -6.27 7.64 -30.78
C PRO A 402 -6.63 9.12 -30.93
N LEU A 403 -7.36 9.69 -29.97
CA LEU A 403 -7.78 11.09 -29.99
C LEU A 403 -6.57 12.03 -29.88
N ALA A 404 -5.64 11.74 -28.95
CA ALA A 404 -4.41 12.51 -28.82
C ALA A 404 -3.57 12.48 -30.11
N TYR A 405 -3.48 11.32 -30.77
CA TYR A 405 -2.73 11.15 -32.02
C TYR A 405 -3.42 11.81 -33.22
N PHE A 406 -4.76 11.78 -33.26
CA PHE A 406 -5.55 12.47 -34.29
C PHE A 406 -5.42 14.00 -34.19
N ILE A 407 -5.38 14.55 -32.97
CA ILE A 407 -5.29 16.00 -32.70
C ILE A 407 -3.86 16.53 -32.94
N MET A 408 -2.82 15.78 -32.57
CA MET A 408 -1.41 16.22 -32.63
C MET A 408 -1.00 16.95 -33.93
N PRO A 409 -1.26 16.46 -35.16
CA PRO A 409 -0.82 17.16 -36.38
C PRO A 409 -1.41 18.56 -36.56
N PHE A 410 -2.59 18.84 -36.02
CA PHE A 410 -3.24 20.15 -36.17
C PHE A 410 -2.56 21.24 -35.33
N THR A 411 -1.70 20.88 -34.38
CA THR A 411 -0.91 21.85 -33.59
C THR A 411 -0.02 22.73 -34.47
N ALA A 412 0.53 22.22 -35.57
CA ALA A 412 1.35 23.01 -36.50
C ALA A 412 0.57 24.12 -37.24
N LEU A 413 -0.77 24.06 -37.27
CA LEU A 413 -1.61 25.12 -37.87
C LEU A 413 -1.84 26.31 -36.94
N LEU A 414 -1.40 26.25 -35.67
CA LEU A 414 -1.57 27.35 -34.71
C LEU A 414 -0.67 28.54 -35.06
N PRO A 415 -1.15 29.79 -34.88
CA PRO A 415 -0.57 30.97 -35.52
C PRO A 415 0.76 31.45 -34.93
N THR A 416 1.13 31.02 -33.73
CA THR A 416 2.38 31.44 -33.06
C THR A 416 3.13 30.25 -32.48
N GLN A 417 4.46 30.29 -32.46
CA GLN A 417 5.28 29.21 -31.90
C GLN A 417 4.92 28.90 -30.44
N GLU A 418 4.59 29.92 -29.63
CA GLU A 418 4.14 29.75 -28.24
C GLU A 418 2.78 29.03 -28.13
N THR A 419 1.84 29.25 -29.07
CA THR A 419 0.58 28.48 -29.10
C THR A 419 0.76 27.06 -29.64
N GLN A 420 1.65 26.87 -30.63
CA GLN A 420 2.11 25.54 -31.07
C GLN A 420 2.67 24.74 -29.89
N ILE A 421 3.61 25.32 -29.13
CA ILE A 421 4.19 24.72 -27.91
C ILE A 421 3.11 24.44 -26.87
N GLY A 422 2.28 25.42 -26.50
CA GLY A 422 1.31 25.29 -25.41
C GLY A 422 0.26 24.21 -25.64
N VAL A 423 -0.34 24.18 -26.84
CA VAL A 423 -1.34 23.15 -27.18
C VAL A 423 -0.66 21.80 -27.45
N GLY A 424 0.52 21.79 -28.08
CA GLY A 424 1.33 20.57 -28.23
C GLY A 424 1.64 19.92 -26.88
N PHE A 425 2.06 20.71 -25.88
CA PHE A 425 2.33 20.24 -24.53
C PHE A 425 1.07 19.73 -23.82
N ALA A 426 -0.10 20.34 -24.04
CA ALA A 426 -1.37 19.81 -23.52
C ALA A 426 -1.70 18.43 -24.10
N VAL A 427 -1.49 18.21 -25.41
CA VAL A 427 -1.66 16.87 -26.04
C VAL A 427 -0.60 15.88 -25.54
N MET A 428 0.64 16.33 -25.31
CA MET A 428 1.67 15.52 -24.65
C MET A 428 1.26 15.12 -23.23
N MET A 429 0.70 16.02 -22.44
CA MET A 429 0.22 15.73 -21.09
C MET A 429 -0.95 14.73 -21.09
N LEU A 430 -1.88 14.84 -22.05
CA LEU A 430 -2.94 13.84 -22.24
C LEU A 430 -2.34 12.44 -22.54
N LYS A 431 -1.38 12.36 -23.46
CA LYS A 431 -0.62 11.13 -23.76
C LYS A 431 0.17 10.64 -22.54
N CYS A 432 0.73 11.54 -21.73
CA CYS A 432 1.51 11.24 -20.54
C CYS A 432 0.64 10.53 -19.49
N VAL A 433 -0.51 11.12 -19.15
CA VAL A 433 -1.51 10.52 -18.24
C VAL A 433 -1.92 9.13 -18.73
N CYS A 434 -2.27 9.00 -20.02
CA CYS A 434 -2.65 7.70 -20.58
C CYS A 434 -1.51 6.66 -20.52
N GLY A 435 -0.26 7.07 -20.73
CA GLY A 435 0.90 6.18 -20.57
C GLY A 435 1.12 5.72 -19.14
N ILE A 436 1.06 6.66 -18.19
CA ILE A 436 1.23 6.43 -16.74
C ILE A 436 0.19 5.46 -16.19
N PHE A 437 -1.03 5.48 -16.71
CA PHE A 437 -2.09 4.56 -16.31
C PHE A 437 -2.02 3.24 -17.08
N ALA A 438 -1.89 3.27 -18.41
CA ALA A 438 -1.96 2.07 -19.24
C ALA A 438 -0.80 1.07 -18.98
N TYR A 439 0.43 1.55 -18.79
CA TYR A 439 1.58 0.66 -18.60
C TYR A 439 1.52 -0.18 -17.31
N PRO A 440 1.27 0.40 -16.12
CA PRO A 440 1.05 -0.37 -14.89
C PRO A 440 -0.21 -1.24 -14.98
N CYS A 441 -1.35 -0.70 -15.45
CA CYS A 441 -2.61 -1.46 -15.53
C CYS A 441 -2.47 -2.70 -16.44
N SER A 442 -1.88 -2.56 -17.63
CA SER A 442 -1.62 -3.71 -18.52
C SER A 442 -0.60 -4.68 -17.93
N THR A 443 0.43 -4.20 -17.22
CA THR A 443 1.39 -5.08 -16.53
C THR A 443 0.73 -5.89 -15.41
N ILE A 444 -0.18 -5.29 -14.64
CA ILE A 444 -0.96 -5.97 -13.60
C ILE A 444 -1.93 -6.98 -14.22
N LEU A 445 -2.60 -6.65 -15.33
CA LEU A 445 -3.52 -7.56 -16.01
C LEU A 445 -2.79 -8.75 -16.67
N ILE A 446 -1.60 -8.55 -17.26
CA ILE A 446 -0.72 -9.66 -17.67
C ILE A 446 -0.41 -10.55 -16.47
N THR A 447 0.04 -9.94 -15.36
CA THR A 447 0.45 -10.64 -14.14
C THR A 447 -0.68 -11.53 -13.60
N ASN A 448 -1.87 -10.96 -13.42
CA ASN A 448 -3.04 -11.65 -12.90
C ASN A 448 -3.77 -12.50 -13.96
N SER A 449 -3.16 -12.74 -15.14
CA SER A 449 -3.65 -13.66 -16.19
C SER A 449 -2.83 -14.93 -16.33
N ALA A 450 -1.75 -15.07 -15.55
CA ALA A 450 -1.05 -16.34 -15.39
C ALA A 450 -1.91 -17.33 -14.58
N SER A 451 -1.84 -18.60 -14.98
CA SER A 451 -2.52 -19.74 -14.36
C SER A 451 -1.97 -20.11 -12.99
N SER A 452 -0.77 -19.66 -12.63
CA SER A 452 -0.14 -19.85 -11.32
C SER A 452 1.06 -18.92 -11.15
N LEU A 453 1.53 -18.72 -9.91
CA LEU A 453 2.81 -18.04 -9.63
C LEU A 453 4.00 -18.72 -10.33
N ARG A 454 3.92 -20.05 -10.53
CA ARG A 454 4.96 -20.89 -11.12
C ARG A 454 5.31 -20.54 -12.58
N VAL A 455 4.34 -20.06 -13.37
CA VAL A 455 4.56 -19.67 -14.78
C VAL A 455 4.96 -18.20 -14.96
N LEU A 456 4.98 -17.43 -13.86
CA LEU A 456 4.94 -15.97 -13.91
C LEU A 456 6.26 -15.31 -14.36
N GLY A 457 7.40 -15.99 -14.21
CA GLY A 457 8.68 -15.56 -14.80
C GLY A 457 8.66 -15.68 -16.32
N THR A 458 8.28 -16.85 -16.83
CA THR A 458 8.13 -17.10 -18.27
C THR A 458 7.08 -16.20 -18.93
N LEU A 459 5.91 -15.96 -18.30
CA LEU A 459 4.89 -15.05 -18.86
C LEU A 459 5.39 -13.59 -18.94
N ASN A 460 6.06 -13.08 -17.91
CA ASN A 460 6.68 -11.75 -17.97
C ASN A 460 7.88 -11.70 -18.93
N GLY A 461 8.53 -12.84 -19.19
CA GLY A 461 9.49 -13.04 -20.28
C GLY A 461 8.84 -12.83 -21.65
N PHE A 462 7.72 -13.51 -21.92
CA PHE A 462 6.90 -13.27 -23.14
C PHE A 462 6.49 -11.81 -23.27
N ALA A 463 5.98 -11.18 -22.20
CA ALA A 463 5.59 -9.76 -22.22
C ALA A 463 6.76 -8.83 -22.52
N THR A 464 7.96 -9.14 -22.01
CA THR A 464 9.18 -8.39 -22.30
C THR A 464 9.58 -8.54 -23.77
N SER A 465 9.57 -9.77 -24.29
CA SER A 465 9.88 -10.08 -25.69
C SER A 465 8.92 -9.40 -26.67
N VAL A 466 7.62 -9.62 -26.48
CA VAL A 466 6.55 -9.06 -27.33
C VAL A 466 6.59 -7.53 -27.33
N ALA A 467 6.76 -6.90 -26.17
CA ALA A 467 6.91 -5.45 -26.11
C ALA A 467 8.20 -4.96 -26.77
N ALA A 468 9.31 -5.69 -26.71
CA ALA A 468 10.55 -5.30 -27.39
C ALA A 468 10.39 -5.28 -28.92
N ILE A 469 9.63 -6.23 -29.49
CA ILE A 469 9.25 -6.21 -30.91
C ILE A 469 8.38 -4.97 -31.21
N GLY A 470 7.38 -4.69 -30.38
CA GLY A 470 6.54 -3.48 -30.51
C GLY A 470 7.36 -2.18 -30.48
N ARG A 471 8.27 -2.04 -29.51
CA ARG A 471 9.18 -0.88 -29.37
C ARG A 471 10.11 -0.68 -30.57
N ALA A 472 10.49 -1.76 -31.27
CA ALA A 472 11.30 -1.66 -32.49
C ALA A 472 10.45 -1.33 -33.74
N ALA A 473 9.29 -1.99 -33.89
CA ALA A 473 8.44 -1.83 -35.06
C ALA A 473 7.72 -0.47 -35.13
N GLY A 474 7.30 0.08 -33.99
CA GLY A 474 6.58 1.36 -33.92
C GLY A 474 7.35 2.54 -34.55
N PRO A 475 8.56 2.85 -34.08
CA PRO A 475 9.40 3.91 -34.66
C PRO A 475 9.79 3.64 -36.12
N ALA A 476 10.05 2.38 -36.50
CA ALA A 476 10.39 2.02 -37.87
C ALA A 476 9.24 2.33 -38.86
N LEU A 477 8.00 1.99 -38.48
CA LEU A 477 6.80 2.33 -39.24
C LEU A 477 6.54 3.84 -39.22
N GLY A 478 6.54 4.47 -38.04
CA GLY A 478 6.28 5.90 -37.87
C GLY A 478 7.22 6.80 -38.65
N GLY A 479 8.53 6.56 -38.56
CA GLY A 479 9.55 7.31 -39.30
C GLY A 479 9.47 7.10 -40.82
N SER A 480 9.11 5.89 -41.27
CA SER A 480 8.90 5.60 -42.70
C SER A 480 7.68 6.34 -43.25
N VAL A 481 6.55 6.29 -42.54
CA VAL A 481 5.31 6.99 -42.94
C VAL A 481 5.48 8.52 -42.86
N PHE A 482 6.22 9.05 -41.87
CA PHE A 482 6.56 10.48 -41.80
C PHE A 482 7.41 10.90 -43.01
N SER A 483 8.48 10.16 -43.29
CA SER A 483 9.37 10.42 -44.43
C SER A 483 8.64 10.38 -45.78
N TYR A 484 7.64 9.52 -45.92
CA TYR A 484 6.79 9.42 -47.12
C TYR A 484 5.71 10.52 -47.18
N GLY A 485 5.01 10.76 -46.07
CA GLY A 485 3.92 11.73 -45.97
C GLY A 485 4.39 13.17 -46.15
N VAL A 486 5.47 13.54 -45.45
CA VAL A 486 6.09 14.88 -45.57
C VAL A 486 6.55 15.15 -47.00
N LYS A 487 7.19 14.18 -47.67
CA LYS A 487 7.57 14.27 -49.11
C LYS A 487 6.38 14.45 -50.07
N ARG A 488 5.14 14.27 -49.63
CA ARG A 488 3.90 14.51 -50.40
C ARG A 488 3.08 15.70 -49.89
N GLY A 489 3.55 16.42 -48.87
CA GLY A 489 2.82 17.54 -48.25
C GLY A 489 1.78 17.11 -47.22
N PHE A 490 1.95 15.96 -46.54
CA PHE A 490 1.01 15.39 -45.58
C PHE A 490 1.71 14.96 -44.27
N VAL A 491 1.97 15.90 -43.35
CA VAL A 491 2.47 15.57 -42.00
C VAL A 491 1.42 14.83 -41.15
N ILE A 492 0.14 14.91 -41.52
CA ILE A 492 -0.96 14.18 -40.88
C ILE A 492 -0.80 12.65 -41.00
N ALA A 493 -0.28 12.16 -42.13
CA ALA A 493 -0.24 10.73 -42.47
C ALA A 493 0.38 9.82 -41.38
N PRO A 494 1.58 10.07 -40.82
CA PRO A 494 2.14 9.26 -39.73
C PRO A 494 1.31 9.30 -38.45
N TRP A 495 0.74 10.46 -38.09
CA TRP A 495 -0.07 10.61 -36.89
C TRP A 495 -1.40 9.86 -37.00
N TRP A 496 -2.06 9.91 -38.16
CA TRP A 496 -3.30 9.16 -38.40
C TRP A 496 -3.06 7.66 -38.61
N ALA A 497 -1.93 7.25 -39.20
CA ALA A 497 -1.53 5.84 -39.22
C ALA A 497 -1.30 5.31 -37.79
N MET A 498 -0.66 6.11 -36.92
CA MET A 498 -0.48 5.79 -35.51
C MET A 498 -1.81 5.77 -34.73
N ALA A 499 -2.73 6.68 -35.04
CA ALA A 499 -4.09 6.67 -34.48
C ALA A 499 -4.87 5.40 -34.88
N LEU A 500 -4.78 4.97 -36.15
CA LEU A 500 -5.37 3.71 -36.62
C LEU A 500 -4.78 2.49 -35.90
N VAL A 501 -3.45 2.43 -35.74
CA VAL A 501 -2.79 1.37 -34.96
C VAL A 501 -3.26 1.39 -33.50
N ALA A 502 -3.46 2.57 -32.90
CA ALA A 502 -3.99 2.69 -31.53
C ALA A 502 -5.47 2.24 -31.43
N VAL A 503 -6.32 2.53 -32.42
CA VAL A 503 -7.70 2.00 -32.47
C VAL A 503 -7.70 0.47 -32.57
N LEU A 504 -6.88 -0.09 -33.45
CA LEU A 504 -6.75 -1.55 -33.59
C LEU A 504 -6.20 -2.21 -32.31
N ALA A 505 -5.26 -1.55 -31.62
CA ALA A 505 -4.76 -1.98 -30.32
C ALA A 505 -5.79 -1.84 -29.18
N ALA A 506 -6.77 -0.94 -29.31
CA ALA A 506 -7.82 -0.73 -28.33
C ALA A 506 -8.92 -1.82 -28.36
N ILE A 507 -9.20 -2.42 -29.53
CA ILE A 507 -10.28 -3.42 -29.68
C ILE A 507 -10.13 -4.59 -28.68
N PRO A 508 -8.97 -5.27 -28.54
CA PRO A 508 -8.83 -6.39 -27.59
C PRO A 508 -8.96 -5.99 -26.12
N VAL A 509 -8.76 -4.71 -25.77
CA VAL A 509 -8.89 -4.18 -24.39
C VAL A 509 -10.32 -4.36 -23.86
N PHE A 510 -11.33 -4.35 -24.74
CA PHE A 510 -12.72 -4.58 -24.36
C PHE A 510 -13.03 -6.04 -24.04
N TRP A 511 -12.23 -6.99 -24.54
CA TRP A 511 -12.35 -8.44 -24.27
C TRP A 511 -11.49 -8.93 -23.10
N LEU A 512 -10.64 -8.07 -22.53
CA LEU A 512 -9.91 -8.37 -21.30
C LEU A 512 -10.88 -8.50 -20.12
N ARG A 513 -10.67 -9.56 -19.33
CA ARG A 513 -11.23 -9.75 -18.00
C ARG A 513 -10.14 -9.48 -16.96
N GLU A 514 -10.53 -8.98 -15.79
CA GLU A 514 -9.61 -8.70 -14.69
C GLU A 514 -9.57 -9.93 -13.77
N GLY A 515 -8.42 -10.62 -13.71
CA GLY A 515 -8.23 -11.73 -12.79
C GLY A 515 -8.30 -11.30 -11.32
N GLU A 516 -8.55 -12.26 -10.44
CA GLU A 516 -8.72 -12.00 -9.00
C GLU A 516 -7.36 -11.75 -8.32
N GLY A 517 -6.30 -12.39 -8.83
CA GLY A 517 -4.92 -12.27 -8.35
C GLY A 517 -4.54 -13.40 -7.38
N PHE A 518 -3.24 -13.61 -7.17
CA PHE A 518 -2.70 -14.75 -6.42
C PHE A 518 -2.80 -14.61 -4.89
N GLY A 519 -3.86 -13.97 -4.40
CA GLY A 519 -4.04 -13.61 -2.99
C GLY A 519 -5.50 -13.67 -2.53
N GLY A 520 -6.29 -14.53 -3.17
CA GLY A 520 -7.59 -14.97 -2.66
C GLY A 520 -7.43 -16.12 -1.66
N ASP A 521 -8.52 -16.44 -0.98
CA ASP A 521 -8.55 -17.48 0.04
C ASP A 521 -8.74 -18.87 -0.60
N GLU A 522 -7.68 -19.42 -1.20
CA GLU A 522 -7.63 -20.81 -1.70
C GLU A 522 -7.63 -21.81 -0.52
N GLY A 523 -8.82 -21.97 0.07
CA GLY A 523 -9.15 -22.96 1.10
C GLY A 523 -10.61 -23.43 1.04
N ASP A 524 -11.33 -23.10 -0.03
CA ASP A 524 -12.75 -23.43 -0.24
C ASP A 524 -13.03 -23.66 -1.75
N SER A 525 -12.35 -24.67 -2.32
CA SER A 525 -12.60 -25.16 -3.68
C SER A 525 -12.18 -26.63 -3.85
N ASP A 526 -12.66 -27.50 -2.97
CA ASP A 526 -12.59 -28.97 -3.15
C ASP A 526 -13.62 -29.44 -4.21
N ASP A 527 -13.49 -28.91 -5.44
CA ASP A 527 -14.13 -29.49 -6.63
C ASP A 527 -13.30 -30.69 -7.12
N GLU A 528 -13.39 -31.81 -6.40
CA GLU A 528 -12.93 -33.10 -6.92
C GLU A 528 -13.80 -33.48 -8.14
N GLU A 529 -13.27 -33.35 -9.36
CA GLU A 529 -13.89 -33.97 -10.54
C GLU A 529 -13.90 -35.50 -10.35
N GLU A 530 -15.02 -36.04 -9.89
CA GLU A 530 -15.28 -37.49 -9.87
C GLU A 530 -15.05 -38.07 -11.28
N ARG A 531 -13.94 -38.78 -11.44
CA ARG A 531 -13.69 -39.64 -12.60
C ARG A 531 -13.70 -41.09 -12.15
N ASP A 532 -14.92 -41.60 -12.05
CA ASP A 532 -15.20 -43.01 -11.81
C ASP A 532 -14.46 -43.90 -12.83
N GLY A 533 -14.07 -45.09 -12.38
CA GLY A 533 -13.09 -45.93 -13.05
C GLY A 533 -13.70 -46.90 -14.05
N SER A 534 -13.16 -46.91 -15.27
CA SER A 534 -13.26 -48.08 -16.15
C SER A 534 -11.90 -48.37 -16.79
N GLU A 535 -11.26 -49.44 -16.34
CA GLU A 535 -10.06 -49.99 -16.99
C GLU A 535 -10.41 -50.51 -18.39
N THR A 536 -9.48 -50.37 -19.34
CA THR A 536 -9.11 -51.46 -20.29
C THR A 536 -7.87 -51.08 -21.10
N ASP A 537 -7.01 -52.07 -21.35
CA ASP A 537 -5.78 -51.92 -22.14
C ASP A 537 -6.04 -51.70 -23.64
N ALA A 538 -5.19 -50.87 -24.27
CA ALA A 538 -4.84 -51.02 -25.68
C ALA A 538 -3.42 -50.47 -25.95
N MET A 539 -2.57 -51.28 -26.59
CA MET A 539 -1.26 -50.85 -27.10
C MET A 539 -1.33 -50.40 -28.56
N ASP A 540 -0.35 -49.58 -28.95
CA ASP A 540 0.21 -49.47 -30.31
C ASP A 540 -0.74 -48.95 -31.43
N GLY A 541 -0.20 -48.81 -32.65
CA GLY A 541 -0.97 -48.62 -33.89
C GLY A 541 -1.11 -47.17 -34.37
N GLY A 542 -0.10 -46.66 -35.07
CA GLY A 542 -0.17 -45.35 -35.74
C GLY A 542 -0.83 -45.36 -37.14
N VAL A 543 -0.44 -44.36 -37.95
CA VAL A 543 -0.57 -44.30 -39.43
C VAL A 543 -1.91 -43.78 -40.03
N GLN A 544 -1.83 -42.54 -40.56
CA GLN A 544 -2.53 -41.96 -41.74
C GLN A 544 -4.08 -41.83 -41.78
N GLY A 545 -4.55 -40.90 -42.63
CA GLY A 545 -5.89 -40.97 -43.24
C GLY A 545 -6.72 -39.67 -43.25
N GLY A 546 -6.39 -38.69 -44.09
CA GLY A 546 -7.22 -37.47 -44.23
C GLY A 546 -8.43 -37.66 -45.17
N GLY A 547 -9.49 -36.83 -45.04
CA GLY A 547 -10.67 -36.95 -45.94
C GLY A 547 -11.79 -35.92 -45.74
N LYS A 548 -11.67 -34.79 -46.46
CA LYS A 548 -12.65 -33.70 -46.72
C LYS A 548 -14.18 -33.98 -46.63
N SER A 549 -14.91 -32.90 -46.27
CA SER A 549 -16.27 -32.48 -46.72
C SER A 549 -17.52 -33.30 -46.31
N GLY A 550 -18.71 -32.70 -46.12
CA GLY A 550 -19.08 -31.27 -46.03
C GLY A 550 -20.53 -30.95 -46.45
N SER A 551 -21.11 -29.82 -45.99
CA SER A 551 -22.42 -29.21 -46.41
C SER A 551 -23.70 -30.06 -46.12
N ALA A 552 -24.90 -29.54 -45.83
CA ALA A 552 -25.51 -28.24 -46.15
C ALA A 552 -26.82 -27.96 -45.36
N LYS A 553 -27.28 -26.68 -45.37
CA LYS A 553 -28.69 -26.18 -45.40
C LYS A 553 -29.76 -26.57 -44.34
N GLY A 554 -30.45 -25.55 -43.79
CA GLY A 554 -31.89 -25.56 -43.45
C GLY A 554 -32.73 -24.98 -44.63
N PRO A 555 -33.90 -24.30 -44.46
CA PRO A 555 -34.73 -23.93 -43.28
C PRO A 555 -36.21 -24.44 -43.49
N PRO A 556 -37.38 -23.76 -43.27
CA PRO A 556 -37.77 -22.56 -42.46
C PRO A 556 -39.15 -22.61 -41.71
N ASP A 557 -39.47 -21.49 -41.02
CA ASP A 557 -40.76 -20.72 -40.98
C ASP A 557 -42.05 -21.05 -40.16
N GLN A 558 -42.57 -19.94 -39.58
CA GLN A 558 -43.96 -19.40 -39.57
C GLN A 558 -44.89 -19.40 -38.31
N HIS A 559 -45.74 -18.35 -38.30
CA HIS A 559 -46.69 -17.81 -37.29
C HIS A 559 -48.17 -18.20 -37.68
N PRO A 560 -49.31 -17.80 -37.03
CA PRO A 560 -49.62 -16.48 -36.42
C PRO A 560 -50.62 -16.42 -35.20
N GLN A 561 -50.88 -15.19 -34.71
CA GLN A 561 -52.12 -14.51 -34.17
C GLN A 561 -53.22 -15.29 -33.37
N GLU A 562 -54.12 -14.68 -32.56
CA GLU A 562 -54.72 -13.31 -32.55
C GLU A 562 -55.40 -12.94 -31.19
N ASN A 563 -55.42 -11.64 -30.80
CA ASN A 563 -56.39 -10.86 -29.94
C ASN A 563 -56.85 -11.40 -28.54
N GLU A 564 -57.44 -10.66 -27.56
CA GLU A 564 -57.98 -9.28 -27.34
C GLU A 564 -58.18 -9.08 -25.79
N ASP A 565 -58.36 -7.90 -25.15
CA ASP A 565 -57.58 -6.63 -25.12
C ASP A 565 -57.98 -5.72 -23.88
N GLU A 566 -57.42 -4.51 -23.76
CA GLU A 566 -57.73 -3.29 -22.94
C GLU A 566 -57.84 -3.27 -21.38
N ALA A 567 -57.03 -2.39 -20.74
CA ALA A 567 -57.51 -1.24 -19.92
C ALA A 567 -56.37 -0.30 -19.39
N ASN A 568 -56.54 1.03 -19.61
CA ASN A 568 -55.98 2.23 -18.93
C ASN A 568 -54.44 2.53 -18.86
N ASP A 569 -54.07 3.62 -19.56
CA ASP A 569 -53.40 4.88 -19.10
C ASP A 569 -52.03 4.86 -18.34
N GLU A 570 -51.07 5.75 -18.58
CA GLU A 570 -50.93 6.86 -19.56
C GLU A 570 -49.42 7.10 -19.88
N VAL A 571 -49.07 7.91 -20.91
CA VAL A 571 -47.71 7.90 -21.53
C VAL A 571 -47.07 9.29 -21.77
N GLY A 572 -45.77 9.42 -21.43
CA GLY A 572 -44.79 10.17 -22.24
C GLY A 572 -44.02 11.33 -21.59
N GLY A 573 -42.84 11.69 -22.14
CA GLY A 573 -42.20 13.00 -21.81
C GLY A 573 -40.67 13.13 -21.91
N LEU A 574 -40.14 13.34 -23.13
CA LEU A 574 -38.75 13.63 -23.52
C LEU A 574 -37.92 14.69 -22.73
N LEU A 575 -36.62 14.40 -22.62
CA LEU A 575 -35.42 15.24 -22.93
C LEU A 575 -35.27 16.72 -22.44
N THR A 576 -34.15 16.92 -21.71
CA THR A 576 -33.19 18.06 -21.79
C THR A 576 -33.61 19.51 -21.48
N ARG A 577 -32.92 20.14 -20.51
CA ARG A 577 -31.97 21.27 -20.77
C ARG A 577 -31.18 21.72 -19.54
N THR A 578 -30.09 22.45 -19.79
CA THR A 578 -29.25 23.19 -18.82
C THR A 578 -29.77 24.62 -18.60
N ASN A 579 -29.51 25.22 -17.43
CA ASN A 579 -29.16 26.65 -17.32
C ASN A 579 -28.59 27.04 -15.94
N THR A 580 -28.09 28.27 -15.83
CA THR A 580 -27.44 28.89 -14.66
C THR A 580 -28.15 30.21 -14.25
N ALA A 581 -27.70 30.84 -13.15
CA ALA A 581 -28.09 32.18 -12.63
C ALA A 581 -29.51 32.31 -12.00
N SER A 582 -29.84 33.29 -11.14
CA SER A 582 -29.05 34.13 -10.19
C SER A 582 -29.97 35.00 -9.28
N SER A 583 -29.53 35.28 -8.04
CA SER A 583 -29.73 36.52 -7.23
C SER A 583 -31.11 37.03 -6.72
N ALA A 584 -31.05 37.66 -5.53
CA ALA A 584 -32.03 38.55 -4.83
C ALA A 584 -33.29 37.90 -4.21
N GLY A 585 -33.78 38.31 -3.02
CA GLY A 585 -33.38 39.36 -2.04
C GLY A 585 -33.95 39.06 -0.63
N ILE A 586 -34.28 39.99 0.30
CA ILE A 586 -34.13 41.46 0.35
C ILE A 586 -34.36 41.98 1.81
N ALA A 587 -33.75 43.12 2.20
CA ALA A 587 -33.99 43.95 3.42
C ALA A 587 -33.73 43.33 4.84
N ASP A 588 -33.44 44.09 5.92
CA ASP A 588 -33.34 45.57 6.09
C ASP A 588 -32.22 46.03 7.08
N ALA A 589 -32.06 47.35 7.24
CA ALA A 589 -31.05 48.12 7.99
C ALA A 589 -31.08 47.96 9.55
N GLY A 590 -30.13 48.49 10.35
CA GLY A 590 -28.95 49.36 10.15
C GLY A 590 -28.10 49.41 11.45
N SER A 591 -27.14 50.32 11.71
CA SER A 591 -26.64 51.53 11.03
C SER A 591 -25.25 51.96 11.61
N ALA A 592 -24.61 53.00 11.05
CA ALA A 592 -23.56 53.87 11.63
C ALA A 592 -22.37 53.23 12.43
N SER A 593 -21.13 53.10 11.91
CA SER A 593 -20.13 54.10 11.45
C SER A 593 -19.23 54.73 12.54
N GLY A 594 -17.90 54.63 12.37
CA GLY A 594 -16.97 55.70 12.78
C GLY A 594 -15.73 55.35 13.62
N LEU A 595 -14.58 55.87 13.17
CA LEU A 595 -13.45 56.40 13.97
C LEU A 595 -12.65 55.49 14.92
N ALA A 596 -11.53 54.99 14.38
CA ALA A 596 -10.15 55.41 14.73
C ALA A 596 -9.55 55.11 16.15
N PRO A 597 -8.19 55.08 16.30
CA PRO A 597 -7.53 54.32 17.36
C PRO A 597 -6.70 55.16 18.36
N GLY A 598 -6.24 54.56 19.48
CA GLY A 598 -5.13 55.18 20.24
C GLY A 598 -4.74 54.66 21.63
N SER A 599 -3.84 53.66 21.67
CA SER A 599 -2.62 53.64 22.51
C SER A 599 -2.62 53.66 24.07
N ARG A 600 -1.86 52.68 24.61
CA ARG A 600 -0.71 52.82 25.56
C ARG A 600 -0.88 53.29 27.02
N ARG A 601 -0.32 52.43 27.90
CA ARG A 601 0.31 52.67 29.23
C ARG A 601 -0.62 53.07 30.39
N GLY A 602 -0.41 52.61 31.63
CA GLY A 602 0.51 51.57 32.13
C GLY A 602 1.00 51.83 33.57
N SER A 603 1.56 50.81 34.24
CA SER A 603 2.25 50.84 35.56
C SER A 603 1.36 51.22 36.78
N GLN A 604 1.62 50.80 38.03
CA GLN A 604 2.57 49.80 38.57
C GLN A 604 2.11 49.37 39.99
N SER A 605 2.56 48.19 40.44
CA SER A 605 2.90 47.82 41.84
C SER A 605 1.91 48.08 43.00
N GLN A 606 1.57 47.02 43.73
CA GLN A 606 1.98 46.91 45.15
C GLN A 606 2.11 45.45 45.61
N MET A 607 2.86 45.22 46.71
CA MET A 607 3.25 43.91 47.25
C MET A 607 2.49 43.55 48.55
N LEU A 608 2.70 42.30 49.02
CA LEU A 608 2.54 41.71 50.37
C LEU A 608 1.51 40.55 50.42
N SER A 609 1.71 39.43 51.13
CA SER A 609 2.87 38.94 51.92
C SER A 609 2.90 37.41 52.07
N ARG A 610 4.11 36.83 52.11
CA ARG A 610 4.56 35.55 52.72
C ARG A 610 3.53 34.43 53.03
N LYS A 611 3.87 33.20 52.57
CA LYS A 611 4.43 32.12 53.44
C LYS A 611 5.06 30.98 52.63
N ASN A 612 5.86 30.14 53.31
CA ASN A 612 6.61 29.03 52.71
C ASN A 612 5.83 27.70 52.77
N SER A 613 5.91 26.91 51.71
CA SER A 613 5.87 25.44 51.75
C SER A 613 6.78 24.88 50.64
N ARG A 614 7.33 23.68 50.83
CA ARG A 614 8.21 23.03 49.83
C ARG A 614 7.35 22.43 48.71
N GLY A 615 7.83 22.52 47.47
CA GLY A 615 7.24 21.88 46.29
C GLY A 615 8.32 21.33 45.36
N MET A 616 7.95 20.35 44.52
CA MET A 616 8.86 19.67 43.60
C MET A 616 9.46 20.63 42.56
N ARG A 617 10.66 20.31 42.06
CA ARG A 617 11.21 20.97 40.86
C ARG A 617 10.41 20.50 39.64
N PRO A 618 9.92 21.39 38.76
CA PRO A 618 9.36 20.98 37.47
C PRO A 618 10.48 20.49 36.54
N MET A 619 10.17 19.51 35.67
CA MET A 619 11.09 19.08 34.62
C MET A 619 11.27 20.17 33.54
N PRO A 620 12.44 20.26 32.90
CA PRO A 620 12.72 21.29 31.90
C PRO A 620 11.95 21.05 30.60
N GLN A 621 11.26 22.07 30.10
CA GLN A 621 10.63 22.05 28.77
C GLN A 621 11.72 22.13 27.68
N MET A 622 11.78 21.12 26.80
CA MET A 622 12.52 21.23 25.54
C MET A 622 11.68 21.99 24.50
N ALA A 623 12.32 22.87 23.73
CA ALA A 623 11.68 23.63 22.66
C ALA A 623 11.60 22.79 21.35
N PRO A 624 10.51 22.94 20.55
CA PRO A 624 10.33 22.17 19.32
C PRO A 624 11.19 22.68 18.16
N SER A 625 11.63 21.76 17.29
CA SER A 625 12.29 22.05 16.01
C SER A 625 11.30 22.03 14.83
N PRO A 626 11.59 22.70 13.70
CA PRO A 626 10.58 22.96 12.66
C PRO A 626 10.42 21.82 11.64
N LEU A 627 9.31 21.07 11.75
CA LEU A 627 8.82 20.15 10.71
C LEU A 627 7.36 20.46 10.35
N SER A 628 7.17 21.50 9.52
CA SER A 628 5.87 22.09 9.19
C SER A 628 5.07 21.31 8.13
N SER A 629 4.74 20.05 8.39
CA SER A 629 3.83 19.24 7.55
C SER A 629 2.92 18.26 8.31
N VAL A 630 3.04 18.14 9.64
CA VAL A 630 2.32 17.14 10.46
C VAL A 630 1.21 17.76 11.34
N ALA A 631 0.83 19.02 11.06
CA ALA A 631 0.02 19.85 11.95
C ALA A 631 -1.37 19.28 12.33
N HIS A 632 -1.98 18.42 11.50
CA HIS A 632 -3.30 17.83 11.77
C HIS A 632 -3.29 16.64 12.75
N ILE A 633 -2.13 16.07 13.10
CA ILE A 633 -2.03 14.87 13.95
C ILE A 633 -1.73 15.22 15.43
N GLN A 634 -1.48 16.50 15.74
CA GLN A 634 -1.10 16.97 17.08
C GLN A 634 -2.26 17.42 17.97
N GLN A 635 -3.52 17.33 17.53
CA GLN A 635 -4.66 17.66 18.40
C GLN A 635 -4.84 16.58 19.49
N LYS A 636 -4.92 17.04 20.74
CA LYS A 636 -5.38 16.23 21.88
C LYS A 636 -6.92 16.16 21.88
N PRO A 637 -7.50 15.09 22.44
CA PRO A 637 -8.95 15.01 22.66
C PRO A 637 -9.45 16.16 23.56
N PRO A 638 -10.71 16.61 23.40
CA PRO A 638 -11.29 17.70 24.19
C PRO A 638 -11.51 17.33 25.67
N GLY A 639 -11.65 16.04 25.97
CA GLY A 639 -11.89 15.51 27.31
C GLY A 639 -13.32 15.76 27.82
N GLN A 640 -13.70 15.01 28.85
CA GLN A 640 -14.97 15.18 29.54
C GLN A 640 -15.03 16.49 30.34
N GLN A 641 -16.16 17.18 30.25
CA GLN A 641 -16.44 18.47 30.91
C GLN A 641 -17.82 18.51 31.60
N ARG A 642 -18.71 17.55 31.35
CA ARG A 642 -20.07 17.52 31.92
C ARG A 642 -20.11 16.77 33.27
N PRO A 643 -20.82 17.29 34.29
CA PRO A 643 -21.09 16.53 35.51
C PRO A 643 -22.11 15.41 35.22
N TYR A 644 -21.76 14.20 35.66
CA TYR A 644 -22.63 13.02 35.60
C TYR A 644 -23.88 13.19 36.49
N PRO A 645 -25.05 12.66 36.11
CA PRO A 645 -26.15 12.47 37.03
C PRO A 645 -25.75 11.51 38.16
N LYS A 646 -26.25 11.73 39.38
CA LYS A 646 -26.19 10.71 40.43
C LYS A 646 -27.11 9.54 40.06
N PRO A 647 -26.75 8.28 40.42
CA PRO A 647 -27.66 7.16 40.25
C PRO A 647 -28.91 7.34 41.12
N ASP A 648 -30.07 7.00 40.58
CA ASP A 648 -31.35 7.04 41.28
C ASP A 648 -31.47 5.89 42.30
N LYS A 649 -30.74 4.79 42.05
CA LYS A 649 -30.65 3.63 42.95
C LYS A 649 -29.25 3.02 42.86
N THR A 650 -28.72 2.58 44.01
CA THR A 650 -27.54 1.71 44.09
C THR A 650 -27.85 0.54 45.01
N GLY A 651 -27.34 -0.65 44.72
CA GLY A 651 -27.64 -1.82 45.53
C GLY A 651 -26.59 -2.92 45.43
N ARG A 652 -26.81 -3.98 46.21
CA ARG A 652 -26.10 -5.25 46.16
C ARG A 652 -27.13 -6.34 45.89
N ILE A 653 -26.76 -7.35 45.10
CA ILE A 653 -27.58 -8.55 44.87
C ILE A 653 -26.77 -9.77 45.28
N PRO A 654 -27.35 -10.77 45.96
CA PRO A 654 -26.67 -12.05 46.16
C PRO A 654 -26.38 -12.73 44.83
N PHE A 655 -25.21 -13.36 44.72
CA PHE A 655 -24.79 -14.19 43.60
C PHE A 655 -24.24 -15.51 44.11
N SER A 656 -24.62 -16.60 43.44
CA SER A 656 -24.22 -17.97 43.77
C SER A 656 -23.73 -18.64 42.49
N TYR A 657 -22.41 -18.74 42.30
CA TYR A 657 -21.85 -19.21 41.03
C TYR A 657 -22.26 -20.68 40.74
N PRO A 658 -23.02 -20.98 39.66
CA PRO A 658 -23.60 -22.32 39.47
C PRO A 658 -22.58 -23.46 39.35
N LYS A 659 -21.35 -23.20 38.87
CA LYS A 659 -20.28 -24.22 38.74
C LYS A 659 -19.76 -24.71 40.10
N THR A 660 -19.83 -23.89 41.16
CA THR A 660 -19.14 -24.17 42.44
C THR A 660 -19.99 -23.96 43.70
N GLY A 661 -21.17 -23.35 43.60
CA GLY A 661 -22.00 -22.97 44.76
C GLY A 661 -21.41 -21.86 45.62
N LEU A 662 -20.35 -21.19 45.16
CA LEU A 662 -19.64 -20.14 45.89
C LEU A 662 -20.48 -18.86 45.92
N GLN A 663 -20.64 -18.28 47.12
CA GLN A 663 -21.53 -17.15 47.41
C GLN A 663 -20.77 -15.83 47.42
N GLY A 664 -21.38 -14.78 46.86
CA GLY A 664 -20.92 -13.40 46.90
C GLY A 664 -22.05 -12.41 46.66
N GLU A 665 -21.71 -11.16 46.41
CA GLU A 665 -22.63 -10.08 46.04
C GLU A 665 -22.10 -9.27 44.87
N THR A 666 -22.99 -8.93 43.93
CA THR A 666 -22.73 -7.99 42.84
C THR A 666 -23.26 -6.61 43.20
N TYR A 667 -22.42 -5.58 43.17
CA TYR A 667 -22.81 -4.18 43.37
C TYR A 667 -23.22 -3.51 42.06
N TYR A 668 -24.37 -2.83 42.05
CA TYR A 668 -24.89 -2.13 40.87
C TYR A 668 -25.33 -0.70 41.16
N LEU A 669 -25.36 0.10 40.09
CA LEU A 669 -25.87 1.46 40.02
C LEU A 669 -26.90 1.53 38.88
N GLN A 670 -27.98 2.26 39.11
CA GLN A 670 -29.11 2.40 38.19
C GLN A 670 -29.47 3.89 38.05
N TRP A 671 -29.64 4.33 36.81
CA TRP A 671 -30.19 5.62 36.42
C TRP A 671 -31.48 5.40 35.64
N GLY A 672 -32.53 6.16 35.94
CA GLY A 672 -33.89 5.96 35.39
C GLY A 672 -34.65 4.79 36.00
N SER A 673 -35.96 4.73 35.76
CA SER A 673 -36.80 3.59 36.19
C SER A 673 -36.79 2.46 35.15
N LEU A 674 -36.73 1.21 35.62
CA LEU A 674 -36.89 0.03 34.78
C LEU A 674 -38.36 -0.18 34.35
N ASP A 675 -39.32 0.50 34.97
CA ASP A 675 -40.74 0.50 34.60
C ASP A 675 -41.05 1.41 33.38
N SER A 676 -40.03 1.97 32.72
CA SER A 676 -40.20 2.88 31.58
C SER A 676 -40.57 2.16 30.28
N ASP A 677 -41.03 2.90 29.27
CA ASP A 677 -41.24 2.39 27.91
C ASP A 677 -39.92 2.14 27.15
N LYS A 678 -38.78 2.58 27.69
CA LYS A 678 -37.46 2.46 27.06
C LYS A 678 -36.77 1.17 27.45
N THR A 679 -36.18 0.51 26.46
CA THR A 679 -35.31 -0.65 26.69
C THR A 679 -34.05 -0.21 27.46
N PRO A 680 -33.78 -0.73 28.67
CA PRO A 680 -32.63 -0.33 29.47
C PRO A 680 -31.29 -0.73 28.83
N LEU A 681 -30.25 0.06 29.06
CA LEU A 681 -28.86 -0.22 28.70
C LEU A 681 -28.10 -0.82 29.89
N ILE A 682 -27.56 -2.03 29.73
CA ILE A 682 -26.61 -2.62 30.69
C ILE A 682 -25.19 -2.41 30.15
N CYS A 683 -24.30 -1.90 31.00
CA CYS A 683 -22.90 -1.63 30.68
C CYS A 683 -21.96 -2.63 31.38
N LEU A 684 -21.12 -3.30 30.59
CA LEU A 684 -20.05 -4.20 31.03
C LEU A 684 -18.72 -3.46 30.97
N HIS A 685 -17.97 -3.43 32.09
CA HIS A 685 -16.66 -2.79 32.12
C HIS A 685 -15.55 -3.72 31.62
N GLY A 686 -14.60 -3.08 30.92
CA GLY A 686 -13.32 -3.60 30.50
C GLY A 686 -12.31 -3.67 31.62
N GLY A 687 -11.08 -4.09 31.26
CA GLY A 687 -9.99 -4.46 32.19
C GLY A 687 -10.49 -5.46 33.24
N PRO A 688 -10.27 -6.78 33.11
CA PRO A 688 -10.93 -7.76 33.99
C PRO A 688 -10.56 -7.51 35.47
N GLY A 689 -11.43 -6.82 36.22
CA GLY A 689 -11.15 -6.31 37.57
C GLY A 689 -11.09 -4.76 37.75
N ALA A 690 -11.38 -3.94 36.73
CA ALA A 690 -11.16 -2.48 36.78
C ALA A 690 -12.26 -1.62 37.43
N ALA A 691 -13.39 -2.21 37.84
CA ALA A 691 -14.59 -1.50 38.31
C ALA A 691 -15.21 -0.50 37.30
N HIS A 692 -16.43 -0.03 37.58
CA HIS A 692 -17.24 0.77 36.64
C HIS A 692 -16.80 2.24 36.45
N ASN A 693 -15.90 2.80 37.27
CA ASN A 693 -15.71 4.26 37.40
C ASN A 693 -15.50 4.98 36.07
N TYR A 694 -14.59 4.50 35.22
CA TYR A 694 -14.28 5.13 33.93
C TYR A 694 -15.45 5.13 32.92
N LEU A 695 -16.48 4.29 33.11
CA LEU A 695 -17.70 4.27 32.29
C LEU A 695 -18.76 5.29 32.71
N LEU A 696 -18.56 6.04 33.80
CA LEU A 696 -19.51 7.06 34.28
C LEU A 696 -20.03 8.06 33.21
N PRO A 697 -19.27 8.47 32.17
CA PRO A 697 -19.82 9.26 31.06
C PRO A 697 -21.05 8.67 30.36
N ILE A 698 -21.20 7.34 30.35
CA ILE A 698 -22.34 6.66 29.72
C ILE A 698 -23.66 6.91 30.50
N SER A 699 -23.59 7.30 31.78
CA SER A 699 -24.78 7.74 32.54
C SER A 699 -25.47 8.98 31.94
N LEU A 700 -24.79 9.74 31.08
CA LEU A 700 -25.38 10.84 30.33
C LEU A 700 -26.45 10.38 29.31
N ILE A 701 -26.46 9.10 28.93
CA ILE A 701 -27.51 8.51 28.07
C ILE A 701 -28.90 8.59 28.75
N TRP A 702 -28.99 8.38 30.06
CA TRP A 702 -30.23 8.63 30.81
C TRP A 702 -30.64 10.10 30.77
N LYS A 703 -29.67 10.99 31.02
CA LYS A 703 -29.88 12.44 31.11
C LYS A 703 -30.31 13.09 29.78
N ASP A 704 -29.78 12.61 28.66
CA ASP A 704 -29.98 13.21 27.34
C ASP A 704 -31.04 12.50 26.48
N TYR A 705 -31.27 11.19 26.70
CA TYR A 705 -32.18 10.37 25.87
C TYR A 705 -33.30 9.69 26.67
N GLY A 706 -33.33 9.78 28.00
CA GLY A 706 -34.35 9.16 28.85
C GLY A 706 -34.30 7.62 28.88
N ILE A 707 -33.19 7.03 28.45
CA ILE A 707 -32.98 5.57 28.43
C ILE A 707 -32.37 5.15 29.77
N PRO A 708 -32.98 4.23 30.54
CA PRO A 708 -32.41 3.77 31.79
C PRO A 708 -31.05 3.10 31.59
N VAL A 709 -30.09 3.35 32.49
CA VAL A 709 -28.73 2.81 32.42
C VAL A 709 -28.43 2.01 33.70
N ILE A 710 -27.85 0.82 33.53
CA ILE A 710 -27.34 -0.02 34.61
C ILE A 710 -25.84 -0.19 34.41
N MET A 711 -25.08 0.09 35.47
CA MET A 711 -23.66 -0.28 35.58
C MET A 711 -23.50 -1.19 36.79
N TYR A 712 -22.54 -2.09 36.77
CA TYR A 712 -22.18 -2.92 37.92
C TYR A 712 -20.68 -3.15 37.96
N ASP A 713 -20.15 -3.38 39.17
CA ASP A 713 -18.80 -3.91 39.31
C ASP A 713 -18.89 -5.44 39.17
N GLN A 714 -18.09 -6.04 38.31
CA GLN A 714 -18.03 -7.51 38.18
C GLN A 714 -17.45 -8.15 39.46
N ILE A 715 -17.83 -9.39 39.75
CA ILE A 715 -17.28 -10.15 40.89
C ILE A 715 -15.74 -10.13 40.86
N GLY A 716 -15.13 -9.89 42.01
CA GLY A 716 -13.68 -9.73 42.14
C GLY A 716 -13.16 -8.29 42.06
N CYS A 717 -14.00 -7.27 41.88
CA CYS A 717 -13.55 -5.87 41.90
C CYS A 717 -14.57 -4.85 42.44
N GLY A 718 -14.11 -3.61 42.64
CA GLY A 718 -14.95 -2.47 42.96
C GLY A 718 -15.62 -2.60 44.31
N LYS A 719 -16.96 -2.65 44.30
CA LYS A 719 -17.76 -2.91 45.50
C LYS A 719 -18.37 -4.32 45.52
N SER A 720 -18.19 -5.12 44.48
CA SER A 720 -18.64 -6.52 44.47
C SER A 720 -17.79 -7.39 45.39
N THR A 721 -18.17 -8.65 45.63
CA THR A 721 -17.37 -9.52 46.50
C THR A 721 -16.03 -9.87 45.86
N HIS A 722 -14.96 -9.61 46.59
CA HIS A 722 -13.59 -10.00 46.25
C HIS A 722 -13.31 -11.45 46.69
N PHE A 723 -12.59 -12.19 45.85
CA PHE A 723 -12.16 -13.56 46.12
C PHE A 723 -10.65 -13.69 45.92
N SER A 724 -9.86 -12.88 46.64
CA SER A 724 -8.39 -12.85 46.53
C SER A 724 -7.72 -14.21 46.85
N ASN A 725 -8.40 -15.08 47.60
CA ASN A 725 -8.01 -16.49 47.79
C ASN A 725 -8.15 -17.37 46.53
N LYS A 726 -8.57 -16.80 45.39
CA LYS A 726 -8.66 -17.41 44.06
C LYS A 726 -7.65 -16.83 43.06
N LYS A 727 -6.67 -16.04 43.50
CA LYS A 727 -5.60 -15.55 42.61
C LYS A 727 -4.82 -16.74 42.02
N GLY A 728 -4.72 -16.80 40.69
CA GLY A 728 -4.16 -17.95 39.96
C GLY A 728 -5.13 -19.13 39.74
N ASP A 729 -6.40 -19.04 40.15
CA ASP A 729 -7.40 -20.09 39.88
C ASP A 729 -8.03 -19.90 38.48
N GLU A 730 -7.34 -20.43 37.47
CA GLU A 730 -7.76 -20.40 36.06
C GLU A 730 -9.10 -21.13 35.81
N ASP A 731 -9.45 -22.11 36.64
CA ASP A 731 -10.70 -22.87 36.55
C ASP A 731 -11.91 -22.07 37.08
N PHE A 732 -11.65 -21.06 37.91
CA PHE A 732 -12.65 -20.16 38.49
C PHE A 732 -12.82 -18.90 37.62
N TRP A 733 -11.73 -18.18 37.34
CA TRP A 733 -11.74 -16.89 36.62
C TRP A 733 -11.89 -17.08 35.09
N THR A 734 -13.14 -17.27 34.68
CA THR A 734 -13.55 -17.67 33.32
C THR A 734 -14.71 -16.78 32.83
N PRO A 735 -14.90 -16.58 31.51
CA PRO A 735 -16.02 -15.79 30.98
C PRO A 735 -17.40 -16.28 31.45
N GLU A 736 -17.55 -17.59 31.67
CA GLU A 736 -18.78 -18.21 32.19
C GLU A 736 -19.20 -17.67 33.57
N LEU A 737 -18.24 -17.34 34.45
CA LEU A 737 -18.52 -16.71 35.76
C LEU A 737 -19.30 -15.41 35.59
N PHE A 738 -18.83 -14.54 34.69
CA PHE A 738 -19.38 -13.22 34.45
C PHE A 738 -20.65 -13.25 33.58
N MET A 739 -20.80 -14.25 32.70
CA MET A 739 -22.06 -14.51 32.00
C MET A 739 -23.16 -14.97 32.96
N ALA A 740 -22.82 -15.84 33.92
CA ALA A 740 -23.75 -16.25 34.98
C ALA A 740 -24.09 -15.09 35.94
N GLU A 741 -23.13 -14.22 36.24
CA GLU A 741 -23.36 -12.98 37.00
C GLU A 741 -24.32 -12.03 36.28
N LEU A 742 -24.14 -11.80 34.97
CA LEU A 742 -25.01 -10.97 34.14
C LEU A 742 -26.45 -11.52 34.06
N ASP A 743 -26.61 -12.85 33.96
CA ASP A 743 -27.93 -13.49 34.02
C ASP A 743 -28.59 -13.32 35.40
N ASN A 744 -27.83 -13.43 36.49
CA ASN A 744 -28.31 -13.18 37.86
C ASN A 744 -28.75 -11.71 38.06
N LEU A 745 -27.95 -10.74 37.58
CA LEU A 745 -28.28 -9.31 37.63
C LEU A 745 -29.58 -9.00 36.88
N LYS A 746 -29.71 -9.50 35.64
CA LYS A 746 -30.93 -9.35 34.84
C LYS A 746 -32.14 -9.97 35.52
N HIS A 747 -32.00 -11.16 36.11
CA HIS A 747 -33.09 -11.84 36.80
C HIS A 747 -33.53 -11.08 38.06
N HIS A 748 -32.59 -10.66 38.91
CA HIS A 748 -32.89 -9.91 40.13
C HIS A 748 -33.55 -8.54 39.85
N LEU A 749 -33.12 -7.86 38.78
CA LEU A 749 -33.69 -6.57 38.36
C LEU A 749 -34.95 -6.69 37.48
N GLY A 750 -35.41 -7.91 37.17
CA GLY A 750 -36.59 -8.14 36.32
C GLY A 750 -36.42 -7.75 34.84
N ILE A 751 -35.18 -7.57 34.37
CA ILE A 751 -34.89 -7.02 33.04
C ILE A 751 -35.12 -8.09 31.96
N GLN A 752 -36.29 -8.02 31.32
CA GLN A 752 -36.67 -8.93 30.22
C GLN A 752 -36.17 -8.50 28.85
N HIS A 753 -36.08 -7.18 28.60
CA HIS A 753 -35.54 -6.61 27.36
C HIS A 753 -34.42 -5.63 27.70
N PHE A 754 -33.32 -5.65 26.92
CA PHE A 754 -32.15 -4.83 27.19
C PHE A 754 -31.32 -4.53 25.94
N HIS A 755 -30.57 -3.43 26.00
CA HIS A 755 -29.39 -3.18 25.19
C HIS A 755 -28.16 -3.56 26.04
N LEU A 756 -27.12 -4.10 25.40
CA LEU A 756 -25.88 -4.48 26.08
C LEU A 756 -24.72 -3.71 25.46
N LEU A 757 -24.02 -2.92 26.27
CA LEU A 757 -22.76 -2.28 25.91
C LEU A 757 -21.64 -2.94 26.68
N GLY A 758 -20.54 -3.24 26.00
CA GLY A 758 -19.29 -3.65 26.63
C GLY A 758 -18.13 -2.86 26.08
N GLN A 759 -17.23 -2.41 26.96
CA GLN A 759 -15.95 -1.80 26.56
C GLN A 759 -14.80 -2.77 26.86
N SER A 760 -13.81 -2.91 25.96
CA SER A 760 -12.64 -3.79 26.14
C SER A 760 -13.03 -5.22 26.58
N TRP A 761 -12.53 -5.74 27.70
CA TRP A 761 -12.99 -7.02 28.28
C TRP A 761 -14.52 -7.15 28.41
N GLY A 762 -15.24 -6.07 28.74
CA GLY A 762 -16.70 -6.07 28.75
C GLY A 762 -17.31 -6.27 27.36
N GLY A 763 -16.64 -5.80 26.30
CA GLY A 763 -17.01 -6.04 24.91
C GLY A 763 -16.76 -7.49 24.48
N MET A 764 -15.63 -8.06 24.89
CA MET A 764 -15.32 -9.50 24.74
C MET A 764 -16.42 -10.37 25.38
N LEU A 765 -16.72 -10.11 26.65
CA LEU A 765 -17.77 -10.77 27.42
C LEU A 765 -19.16 -10.59 26.77
N GLY A 766 -19.52 -9.36 26.37
CA GLY A 766 -20.80 -9.05 25.73
C GLY A 766 -20.98 -9.75 24.37
N GLY A 767 -19.91 -9.86 23.59
CA GLY A 767 -19.87 -10.63 22.36
C GLY A 767 -20.07 -12.13 22.61
N GLN A 768 -19.30 -12.73 23.54
CA GLN A 768 -19.44 -14.14 23.90
C GLN A 768 -20.85 -14.46 24.43
N TYR A 769 -21.38 -13.61 25.29
CA TYR A 769 -22.73 -13.73 25.84
C TYR A 769 -23.82 -13.71 24.75
N ALA A 770 -23.70 -12.83 23.75
CA ALA A 770 -24.62 -12.81 22.60
C ALA A 770 -24.51 -14.07 21.71
N ILE A 771 -23.32 -14.66 21.60
CA ILE A 771 -23.02 -15.86 20.79
C ILE A 771 -23.51 -17.14 21.45
N GLU A 772 -23.27 -17.29 22.76
CA GLU A 772 -23.50 -18.53 23.51
C GLU A 772 -24.88 -18.58 24.18
N ARG A 773 -25.31 -17.50 24.83
CA ARG A 773 -26.60 -17.48 25.54
C ARG A 773 -27.79 -17.13 24.64
N GLN A 774 -27.53 -16.48 23.50
CA GLN A 774 -28.54 -15.95 22.55
C GLN A 774 -29.81 -15.39 23.25
N PRO A 775 -29.65 -14.51 24.26
CA PRO A 775 -30.73 -14.19 25.18
C PRO A 775 -31.84 -13.43 24.45
N ALA A 776 -33.06 -13.97 24.45
CA ALA A 776 -34.21 -13.42 23.72
C ALA A 776 -34.59 -11.96 24.09
N GLY A 777 -34.06 -11.45 25.19
CA GLY A 777 -34.19 -10.05 25.61
C GLY A 777 -33.26 -9.05 24.92
N LEU A 778 -32.18 -9.50 24.30
CA LEU A 778 -31.16 -8.62 23.73
C LEU A 778 -31.69 -7.93 22.47
N ARG A 779 -31.81 -6.59 22.53
CA ARG A 779 -32.34 -5.77 21.44
C ARG A 779 -31.23 -5.17 20.57
N LYS A 780 -30.14 -4.70 21.19
CA LYS A 780 -28.95 -4.13 20.51
C LYS A 780 -27.69 -4.47 21.28
N LEU A 781 -26.60 -4.71 20.56
CA LEU A 781 -25.26 -4.94 21.11
C LEU A 781 -24.35 -3.75 20.77
N ILE A 782 -23.52 -3.33 21.70
CA ILE A 782 -22.54 -2.26 21.51
C ILE A 782 -21.18 -2.77 21.99
N ILE A 783 -20.21 -2.73 21.08
CA ILE A 783 -18.83 -3.16 21.28
C ILE A 783 -17.96 -1.91 21.20
N SER A 784 -17.43 -1.49 22.34
CA SER A 784 -16.53 -0.33 22.43
C SER A 784 -15.10 -0.82 22.67
N ASP A 785 -14.15 -0.34 21.88
CA ASP A 785 -12.71 -0.43 22.14
C ASP A 785 -12.28 -1.87 22.53
N SER A 786 -12.69 -2.89 21.77
CA SER A 786 -12.65 -4.30 22.19
C SER A 786 -12.18 -5.25 21.09
N PRO A 787 -11.26 -6.19 21.38
CA PRO A 787 -10.90 -7.25 20.44
C PRO A 787 -11.98 -8.33 20.31
N SER A 788 -11.98 -9.04 19.18
CA SER A 788 -12.70 -10.32 19.00
C SER A 788 -11.80 -11.54 19.21
N ASP A 789 -10.48 -11.33 19.34
CA ASP A 789 -9.43 -12.34 19.42
C ASP A 789 -8.22 -11.80 20.21
N MET A 790 -7.79 -12.52 21.25
CA MET A 790 -6.69 -12.08 22.12
C MET A 790 -5.29 -12.36 21.55
N VAL A 791 -5.15 -13.32 20.63
CA VAL A 791 -3.87 -13.54 19.93
C VAL A 791 -3.62 -12.36 18.98
N GLN A 792 -4.67 -11.90 18.30
CA GLN A 792 -4.63 -10.71 17.44
C GLN A 792 -4.42 -9.42 18.25
N TRP A 793 -5.08 -9.28 19.41
CA TRP A 793 -4.82 -8.18 20.37
C TRP A 793 -3.34 -8.10 20.74
N VAL A 794 -2.74 -9.21 21.17
CA VAL A 794 -1.33 -9.26 21.57
C VAL A 794 -0.40 -8.92 20.40
N GLU A 795 -0.71 -9.34 19.16
CA GLU A 795 0.06 -8.92 17.98
C GLU A 795 -0.04 -7.39 17.74
N VAL A 796 -1.24 -6.82 17.86
CA VAL A 796 -1.51 -5.38 17.66
C VAL A 796 -0.89 -4.53 18.77
N ALA A 797 -1.02 -4.91 20.04
CA ALA A 797 -0.39 -4.21 21.16
C ALA A 797 1.14 -4.29 21.06
N ASN A 798 1.71 -5.45 20.70
CA ASN A 798 3.14 -5.59 20.43
C ASN A 798 3.59 -4.93 19.10
N ARG A 799 2.67 -4.57 18.21
CA ARG A 799 2.96 -3.71 17.05
C ARG A 799 3.11 -2.26 17.52
N LEU A 800 2.16 -1.75 18.30
CA LEU A 800 2.20 -0.39 18.85
C LEU A 800 3.42 -0.19 19.78
N ARG A 801 3.74 -1.17 20.64
CA ARG A 801 4.95 -1.21 21.48
C ARG A 801 6.26 -1.05 20.69
N LYS A 802 6.31 -1.43 19.41
CA LYS A 802 7.52 -1.27 18.58
C LYS A 802 7.77 0.19 18.17
N ASP A 803 6.74 1.02 18.10
CA ASP A 803 6.85 2.44 17.76
C ASP A 803 7.20 3.33 18.99
N LEU A 804 7.28 2.75 20.19
CA LEU A 804 7.75 3.42 21.40
C LEU A 804 9.24 3.82 21.34
N PRO A 805 9.67 4.80 22.16
CA PRO A 805 11.08 5.11 22.41
C PRO A 805 11.90 3.87 22.78
N LYS A 806 13.18 3.87 22.40
CA LYS A 806 14.07 2.70 22.52
C LYS A 806 14.26 2.28 23.97
N ASP A 807 14.46 3.26 24.84
CA ASP A 807 14.62 3.18 26.29
C ASP A 807 13.37 2.63 27.00
N VAL A 808 12.17 3.10 26.63
CA VAL A 808 10.90 2.58 27.13
C VAL A 808 10.74 1.12 26.72
N ARG A 809 10.89 0.80 25.43
CA ARG A 809 10.76 -0.57 24.92
C ARG A 809 11.81 -1.52 25.50
N GLU A 810 13.08 -1.12 25.60
CA GLU A 810 14.14 -1.95 26.18
C GLU A 810 13.97 -2.13 27.71
N THR A 811 13.19 -1.27 28.38
CA THR A 811 12.79 -1.46 29.79
C THR A 811 11.66 -2.47 29.92
N LEU A 812 10.62 -2.39 29.07
CA LEU A 812 9.58 -3.44 28.99
C LEU A 812 10.20 -4.81 28.64
N ASP A 813 10.99 -4.87 27.56
CA ASP A 813 11.68 -6.09 27.10
C ASP A 813 12.65 -6.66 28.16
N ARG A 814 13.18 -5.81 29.05
CA ARG A 814 14.04 -6.20 30.18
C ARG A 814 13.24 -6.81 31.31
N CYS A 815 12.27 -6.08 31.84
CA CYS A 815 11.56 -6.47 33.04
C CYS A 815 10.72 -7.74 32.83
N GLU A 816 10.09 -7.91 31.67
CA GLU A 816 9.34 -9.14 31.35
C GLU A 816 10.24 -10.39 31.27
N ARG A 817 11.40 -10.27 30.60
CA ARG A 817 12.39 -11.36 30.52
C ARG A 817 12.99 -11.72 31.89
N GLU A 818 13.06 -10.75 32.79
CA GLU A 818 13.59 -10.91 34.16
C GLU A 818 12.49 -11.23 35.19
N GLY A 819 11.21 -11.30 34.78
CA GLY A 819 10.06 -11.51 35.66
C GLY A 819 9.69 -10.32 36.56
N ARG A 820 10.39 -9.18 36.44
CA ARG A 820 10.27 -7.98 37.29
C ARG A 820 9.14 -7.03 36.84
N THR A 821 8.01 -7.60 36.47
CA THR A 821 6.82 -6.86 35.98
C THR A 821 6.05 -6.13 37.09
N ASP A 822 6.51 -6.25 38.33
CA ASP A 822 6.07 -5.53 39.53
C ASP A 822 6.91 -4.27 39.83
N SER A 823 7.98 -4.02 39.06
CA SER A 823 8.93 -2.94 39.34
C SER A 823 8.45 -1.55 38.88
N GLU A 824 8.86 -0.51 39.61
CA GLU A 824 8.53 0.89 39.28
C GLU A 824 8.97 1.28 37.85
N GLU A 825 10.13 0.78 37.38
CA GLU A 825 10.59 1.02 36.01
C GLU A 825 9.70 0.36 34.93
N TYR A 826 9.03 -0.75 35.26
CA TYR A 826 8.03 -1.35 34.37
C TYR A 826 6.71 -0.59 34.43
N GLU A 827 6.25 -0.20 35.62
CA GLU A 827 5.03 0.61 35.77
C GLU A 827 5.15 1.98 35.06
N GLU A 828 6.29 2.66 35.13
CA GLU A 828 6.54 3.90 34.35
C GLU A 828 6.52 3.64 32.83
N ALA A 829 7.16 2.56 32.36
CA ALA A 829 7.22 2.23 30.93
C ALA A 829 5.86 1.78 30.36
N VAL A 830 5.05 1.07 31.15
CA VAL A 830 3.65 0.73 30.82
C VAL A 830 2.78 1.99 30.80
N ASN A 831 2.90 2.89 31.79
CA ASN A 831 2.17 4.15 31.80
C ASN A 831 2.52 5.06 30.60
N TYR A 832 3.75 5.01 30.09
CA TYR A 832 4.11 5.70 28.85
C TYR A 832 3.27 5.19 27.66
N PHE A 833 3.12 3.87 27.51
CA PHE A 833 2.24 3.26 26.48
C PHE A 833 0.77 3.64 26.70
N TYR A 834 0.27 3.55 27.93
CA TYR A 834 -1.10 3.96 28.27
C TYR A 834 -1.39 5.45 27.95
N SER A 835 -0.40 6.33 28.08
CA SER A 835 -0.53 7.76 27.73
C SER A 835 -0.68 8.05 26.22
N LEU A 836 -0.44 7.04 25.38
CA LEU A 836 -0.58 7.10 23.93
C LEU A 836 -1.78 6.29 23.42
N HIS A 837 -2.03 5.13 24.02
CA HIS A 837 -2.94 4.10 23.49
C HIS A 837 -4.13 3.75 24.39
N VAL A 838 -4.11 4.09 25.68
CA VAL A 838 -5.28 3.94 26.57
C VAL A 838 -6.02 5.27 26.73
N CYS A 839 -5.34 6.33 27.18
CA CYS A 839 -5.93 7.66 27.31
C CYS A 839 -4.91 8.78 27.04
N ARG A 840 -5.23 9.69 26.10
CA ARG A 840 -4.33 10.79 25.66
C ARG A 840 -4.56 12.10 26.44
N ILE A 841 -5.52 12.13 27.36
CA ILE A 841 -5.69 13.23 28.33
C ILE A 841 -4.53 13.17 29.34
N THR A 842 -4.01 14.33 29.76
CA THR A 842 -2.90 14.39 30.72
C THR A 842 -3.10 15.54 31.70
N PRO A 843 -3.18 15.30 33.03
CA PRO A 843 -3.20 13.99 33.70
C PRO A 843 -4.41 13.14 33.28
N PHE A 844 -4.40 11.84 33.59
CA PHE A 844 -5.56 10.98 33.35
C PHE A 844 -6.81 11.48 34.11
N PRO A 845 -8.03 11.28 33.57
CA PRO A 845 -9.27 11.59 34.29
C PRO A 845 -9.36 10.82 35.60
N GLN A 846 -9.98 11.43 36.63
CA GLN A 846 -10.08 10.82 37.96
C GLN A 846 -10.82 9.48 37.92
N GLU A 847 -11.79 9.35 37.02
CA GLU A 847 -12.59 8.16 36.78
C GLU A 847 -11.75 6.97 36.28
N LEU A 848 -10.71 7.24 35.49
CA LEU A 848 -9.73 6.24 35.04
C LEU A 848 -8.69 5.94 36.13
N VAL A 849 -8.25 6.96 36.87
CA VAL A 849 -7.34 6.80 38.02
C VAL A 849 -7.97 5.94 39.11
N ASP A 850 -9.25 6.15 39.41
CA ASP A 850 -10.02 5.31 40.34
C ASP A 850 -10.06 3.85 39.86
N SER A 851 -10.36 3.61 38.57
CA SER A 851 -10.41 2.25 38.01
C SER A 851 -9.04 1.56 38.04
N PHE A 852 -7.94 2.25 37.72
CA PHE A 852 -6.60 1.69 37.90
C PHE A 852 -6.25 1.44 39.38
N ALA A 853 -6.74 2.28 40.31
CA ALA A 853 -6.55 2.05 41.74
C ALA A 853 -7.26 0.76 42.22
N ASN A 854 -8.44 0.43 41.66
CA ASN A 854 -9.12 -0.84 41.96
C ASN A 854 -8.29 -2.06 41.54
N ILE A 855 -7.69 -2.05 40.34
CA ILE A 855 -6.77 -3.12 39.90
C ILE A 855 -5.54 -3.20 40.81
N LYS A 856 -5.03 -2.06 41.28
CA LYS A 856 -3.85 -2.01 42.16
C LYS A 856 -4.15 -2.42 43.62
N GLU A 857 -5.41 -2.31 44.06
CA GLU A 857 -5.87 -2.79 45.37
C GLU A 857 -6.14 -4.30 45.38
N ASP A 858 -6.75 -4.87 44.32
CA ASP A 858 -6.88 -6.32 44.14
C ASP A 858 -6.74 -6.77 42.69
N GLY A 859 -5.49 -6.99 42.25
CA GLY A 859 -5.17 -7.49 40.92
C GLY A 859 -5.56 -8.96 40.65
N THR A 860 -6.23 -9.63 41.59
CA THR A 860 -6.60 -11.06 41.51
C THR A 860 -7.24 -11.45 40.17
N VAL A 861 -8.23 -10.69 39.70
CA VAL A 861 -8.92 -10.99 38.44
C VAL A 861 -8.02 -10.67 37.26
N TYR A 862 -7.39 -9.49 37.28
CA TYR A 862 -6.64 -8.94 36.14
C TYR A 862 -5.38 -9.76 35.83
N GLU A 863 -4.61 -10.11 36.86
CA GLU A 863 -3.40 -10.91 36.73
C GLU A 863 -3.71 -12.37 36.33
N THR A 864 -4.82 -12.94 36.79
CA THR A 864 -5.20 -14.34 36.46
C THR A 864 -5.81 -14.46 35.06
N MET A 865 -6.57 -13.46 34.61
CA MET A 865 -7.24 -13.50 33.31
C MET A 865 -6.39 -12.89 32.18
N ASN A 866 -5.80 -11.72 32.41
CA ASN A 866 -4.97 -11.02 31.41
C ASN A 866 -3.48 -11.31 31.67
N GLY A 867 -2.96 -10.82 32.80
CA GLY A 867 -1.52 -10.80 33.11
C GLY A 867 -1.08 -9.40 33.57
N PRO A 868 0.23 -9.08 33.55
CA PRO A 868 0.74 -7.81 34.06
C PRO A 868 0.52 -6.60 33.12
N SER A 869 0.26 -6.79 31.82
CA SER A 869 0.03 -5.67 30.88
C SER A 869 -0.67 -6.13 29.60
N GLU A 870 -1.31 -5.19 28.89
CA GLU A 870 -2.10 -5.46 27.68
C GLU A 870 -1.29 -6.06 26.51
N PHE A 871 0.03 -5.90 26.50
CA PHE A 871 0.93 -6.52 25.52
C PHE A 871 1.68 -7.76 26.04
N TYR A 872 1.56 -8.12 27.32
CA TYR A 872 2.17 -9.32 27.90
C TYR A 872 1.12 -10.20 28.59
N VAL A 873 0.12 -10.61 27.79
CA VAL A 873 -1.00 -11.46 28.20
C VAL A 873 -0.52 -12.89 28.42
N ILE A 874 -0.68 -13.39 29.64
CA ILE A 874 -0.23 -14.72 30.08
C ILE A 874 -1.32 -15.55 30.77
N GLY A 875 -2.42 -14.93 31.20
CA GLY A 875 -3.53 -15.57 31.92
C GLY A 875 -4.55 -16.27 31.01
N THR A 876 -5.72 -16.62 31.56
CA THR A 876 -6.75 -17.45 30.89
C THR A 876 -7.25 -16.91 29.54
N LEU A 877 -7.15 -15.60 29.31
CA LEU A 877 -7.60 -14.96 28.06
C LEU A 877 -6.58 -15.05 26.91
N LYS A 878 -5.34 -15.48 27.15
CA LYS A 878 -4.23 -15.53 26.18
C LYS A 878 -4.55 -16.19 24.83
N HIS A 879 -5.47 -17.15 24.82
CA HIS A 879 -5.91 -17.87 23.60
C HIS A 879 -7.44 -17.77 23.38
N TRP A 880 -8.08 -16.78 23.99
CA TRP A 880 -9.50 -16.51 23.82
C TRP A 880 -9.79 -15.90 22.44
N SER A 881 -10.84 -16.37 21.77
CA SER A 881 -11.37 -15.80 20.53
C SER A 881 -12.83 -16.17 20.35
N ILE A 882 -13.63 -15.22 19.85
CA ILE A 882 -15.04 -15.45 19.46
C ILE A 882 -15.27 -15.22 17.96
N SER A 883 -14.20 -14.99 17.20
CA SER A 883 -14.27 -14.48 15.82
C SER A 883 -15.15 -15.32 14.89
N GLU A 884 -15.06 -16.65 14.95
CA GLU A 884 -15.95 -17.55 14.18
C GLU A 884 -17.39 -17.54 14.71
N GLY A 885 -17.55 -17.50 16.03
CA GLY A 885 -18.83 -17.52 16.73
C GLY A 885 -19.73 -16.32 16.40
N LEU A 886 -19.13 -15.18 16.01
CA LEU A 886 -19.86 -13.97 15.60
C LEU A 886 -20.85 -14.20 14.45
N LYS A 887 -20.68 -15.25 13.63
CA LYS A 887 -21.67 -15.67 12.61
C LYS A 887 -23.05 -16.02 13.21
N LYS A 888 -23.12 -16.33 14.51
CA LYS A 888 -24.38 -16.54 15.28
C LYS A 888 -25.10 -15.23 15.63
N ILE A 889 -24.46 -14.07 15.47
CA ILE A 889 -25.09 -12.76 15.62
C ILE A 889 -25.78 -12.41 14.30
N THR A 890 -27.11 -12.28 14.36
CA THR A 890 -28.00 -12.18 13.19
C THR A 890 -29.10 -11.16 13.47
N ALA A 891 -29.85 -10.73 12.46
CA ALA A 891 -31.07 -9.94 12.65
C ALA A 891 -32.17 -10.64 13.50
N LYS A 892 -32.03 -11.94 13.81
CA LYS A 892 -32.91 -12.66 14.74
C LYS A 892 -32.41 -12.61 16.19
N THR A 893 -31.09 -12.67 16.40
CA THR A 893 -30.45 -12.73 17.73
C THR A 893 -30.08 -11.36 18.29
N VAL A 894 -29.86 -10.35 17.44
CA VAL A 894 -29.70 -8.94 17.82
C VAL A 894 -30.50 -8.07 16.81
N PRO A 895 -31.82 -7.93 17.00
CA PRO A 895 -32.74 -7.41 15.97
C PRO A 895 -32.58 -5.91 15.68
N GLY A 896 -32.20 -5.10 16.67
CA GLY A 896 -31.89 -3.68 16.48
C GLY A 896 -30.46 -3.43 15.97
N GLY A 897 -29.70 -4.48 15.64
CA GLY A 897 -28.34 -4.39 15.12
C GLY A 897 -27.25 -4.19 16.17
N MET A 898 -26.03 -3.97 15.68
CA MET A 898 -24.83 -3.80 16.49
C MET A 898 -24.11 -2.48 16.18
N LEU A 899 -23.52 -1.87 17.20
CA LEU A 899 -22.65 -0.71 17.07
C LEU A 899 -21.23 -1.06 17.52
N ILE A 900 -20.23 -0.72 16.69
CA ILE A 900 -18.81 -0.79 17.01
C ILE A 900 -18.30 0.62 17.20
N MET A 901 -17.53 0.86 18.25
CA MET A 901 -16.94 2.15 18.62
C MET A 901 -15.46 1.91 18.94
N ASN A 902 -14.52 2.63 18.35
CA ASN A 902 -13.10 2.57 18.75
C ASN A 902 -12.36 3.90 18.53
N GLY A 903 -11.21 4.08 19.16
CA GLY A 903 -10.33 5.24 18.91
C GLY A 903 -9.43 5.07 17.69
N TYR A 904 -8.94 6.16 17.10
CA TYR A 904 -7.90 6.11 16.07
C TYR A 904 -6.52 5.77 16.68
N PHE A 905 -6.26 6.22 17.90
CA PHE A 905 -5.01 5.98 18.63
C PHE A 905 -5.08 4.77 19.57
N ASP A 906 -6.21 4.06 19.57
CA ASP A 906 -6.57 2.95 20.45
C ASP A 906 -5.55 1.79 20.39
N GLU A 907 -5.53 0.95 21.43
CA GLU A 907 -4.92 -0.37 21.38
C GLU A 907 -5.85 -1.40 20.69
N ALA A 908 -7.18 -1.22 20.79
CA ALA A 908 -8.20 -1.86 19.96
C ALA A 908 -8.25 -1.27 18.53
N GLN A 909 -7.11 -1.28 17.84
CA GLN A 909 -7.00 -0.85 16.44
C GLN A 909 -7.96 -1.64 15.55
N ASP A 910 -8.32 -1.07 14.39
CA ASP A 910 -9.33 -1.60 13.48
C ASP A 910 -9.19 -3.11 13.20
N GLU A 911 -7.95 -3.65 13.14
CA GLU A 911 -7.72 -5.07 12.90
C GLU A 911 -8.35 -5.98 13.97
N THR A 912 -8.34 -5.60 15.25
CA THR A 912 -8.92 -6.39 16.35
C THR A 912 -10.45 -6.30 16.40
N CYS A 913 -11.02 -5.22 15.85
CA CYS A 913 -12.46 -4.95 15.83
C CYS A 913 -13.15 -5.51 14.57
N VAL A 914 -12.40 -5.78 13.48
CA VAL A 914 -12.98 -6.01 12.15
C VAL A 914 -13.92 -7.22 12.07
N ALA A 915 -13.70 -8.28 12.87
CA ALA A 915 -14.55 -9.46 12.86
C ALA A 915 -15.98 -9.15 13.33
N PHE A 916 -16.15 -8.22 14.28
CA PHE A 916 -17.47 -7.72 14.68
C PHE A 916 -18.19 -7.02 13.52
N PHE A 917 -17.45 -6.40 12.58
CA PHE A 917 -18.06 -5.77 11.42
C PHE A 917 -18.40 -6.77 10.31
N GLN A 918 -17.55 -7.78 10.10
CA GLN A 918 -17.63 -8.68 8.94
C GLN A 918 -18.44 -9.96 9.17
N ASN A 919 -18.41 -10.54 10.36
CA ASN A 919 -18.92 -11.90 10.60
C ASN A 919 -20.41 -11.97 10.99
N PRO A 920 -20.99 -11.00 11.73
CA PRO A 920 -22.43 -10.94 11.99
C PRO A 920 -23.29 -10.68 10.74
N SER A 921 -24.48 -11.27 10.70
CA SER A 921 -25.53 -11.00 9.70
C SER A 921 -26.66 -10.11 10.25
N CYS A 922 -26.31 -9.21 11.19
CA CYS A 922 -27.19 -8.16 11.69
C CYS A 922 -26.84 -6.80 11.06
N ARG A 923 -27.66 -5.77 11.29
CA ARG A 923 -27.35 -4.40 10.87
C ARG A 923 -26.22 -3.85 11.73
N THR A 924 -24.98 -3.83 11.22
CA THR A 924 -23.82 -3.31 11.96
C THR A 924 -23.45 -1.89 11.53
N LYS A 925 -23.25 -0.98 12.50
CA LYS A 925 -22.67 0.36 12.33
C LYS A 925 -21.30 0.39 13.01
N TRP A 926 -20.32 1.06 12.41
CA TRP A 926 -19.02 1.32 13.04
C TRP A 926 -18.76 2.84 13.07
N VAL A 927 -18.37 3.36 14.22
CA VAL A 927 -17.91 4.73 14.44
C VAL A 927 -16.47 4.67 14.98
N ARG A 928 -15.56 5.47 14.40
CA ARG A 928 -14.19 5.60 14.92
C ARG A 928 -13.85 7.05 15.24
N TYR A 929 -13.38 7.28 16.46
CA TYR A 929 -13.08 8.60 17.01
C TYR A 929 -11.69 9.07 16.56
N ALA A 930 -11.57 10.34 16.18
CA ALA A 930 -10.40 10.85 15.44
C ALA A 930 -9.25 11.30 16.35
N LEU A 931 -9.56 11.60 17.62
CA LEU A 931 -8.62 12.10 18.63
C LEU A 931 -8.50 11.14 19.83
N SER A 932 -9.48 10.28 20.06
CA SER A 932 -9.45 9.26 21.12
C SER A 932 -8.44 8.13 20.87
N SER A 933 -7.99 7.54 21.97
CA SER A 933 -7.45 6.19 22.09
C SER A 933 -8.53 5.26 22.69
N HIS A 934 -8.18 4.30 23.55
CA HIS A 934 -9.09 3.28 24.14
C HIS A 934 -10.25 3.82 24.99
N MET A 935 -10.30 5.14 25.27
CA MET A 935 -11.21 5.76 26.23
C MET A 935 -12.08 6.85 25.58
N PRO A 936 -12.75 6.62 24.42
CA PRO A 936 -13.51 7.66 23.70
C PRO A 936 -14.67 8.23 24.50
N MET A 937 -15.22 7.49 25.47
CA MET A 937 -16.25 7.96 26.40
C MET A 937 -15.74 9.08 27.34
N LEU A 938 -14.44 9.11 27.66
CA LEU A 938 -13.76 10.16 28.43
C LEU A 938 -13.08 11.20 27.54
N GLU A 939 -12.67 10.81 26.33
CA GLU A 939 -11.85 11.62 25.42
C GLU A 939 -12.66 12.49 24.45
N GLU A 940 -13.69 11.93 23.80
CA GLU A 940 -14.60 12.62 22.88
C GLU A 940 -16.05 12.51 23.35
N THR A 941 -16.29 12.70 24.66
CA THR A 941 -17.55 12.38 25.37
C THR A 941 -18.83 12.83 24.66
N GLU A 942 -18.93 14.07 24.19
CA GLU A 942 -20.16 14.54 23.52
C GLU A 942 -20.41 13.81 22.19
N ALA A 943 -19.36 13.40 21.48
CA ALA A 943 -19.50 12.61 20.26
C ALA A 943 -19.85 11.15 20.59
N TYR A 944 -19.24 10.57 21.62
CA TYR A 944 -19.54 9.22 22.12
C TYR A 944 -21.00 9.10 22.58
N VAL A 945 -21.43 9.98 23.49
CA VAL A 945 -22.80 10.00 24.05
C VAL A 945 -23.84 10.28 22.95
N ARG A 946 -23.56 11.19 22.02
CA ARG A 946 -24.42 11.43 20.85
C ARG A 946 -24.56 10.18 20.00
N ASP A 947 -23.46 9.58 19.56
CA ASP A 947 -23.52 8.50 18.56
C ASP A 947 -24.06 7.19 19.13
N LEU A 948 -23.82 6.93 20.42
CA LEU A 948 -24.44 5.88 21.20
C LEU A 948 -25.94 6.15 21.38
N GLY A 949 -26.35 7.32 21.88
CA GLY A 949 -27.76 7.65 22.11
C GLY A 949 -28.59 7.67 20.82
N THR A 950 -28.05 8.20 19.72
CA THR A 950 -28.66 8.11 18.39
C THR A 950 -28.81 6.67 17.92
N PHE A 951 -27.84 5.78 18.17
CA PHE A 951 -27.97 4.37 17.83
C PHE A 951 -28.98 3.63 18.73
N LEU A 952 -29.05 3.94 20.02
CA LEU A 952 -30.01 3.32 20.93
C LEU A 952 -31.45 3.74 20.60
N THR A 953 -31.67 5.00 20.22
CA THR A 953 -32.98 5.54 19.82
C THR A 953 -33.41 5.23 18.39
N SER A 954 -32.53 4.83 17.47
CA SER A 954 -32.92 4.53 16.09
C SER A 954 -33.72 3.23 15.96
N GLU A 955 -34.75 3.23 15.11
CA GLU A 955 -35.40 2.01 14.61
C GLU A 955 -34.47 1.26 13.64
#